data_AF-A0A182VWF6-F1
#
_entry.id   AF-A0A182VWF6-F1
#
_cell.length_a   1.000
_cell.length_b   1.000
_cell.length_c   1.000
_cell.angle_alpha   90.00
_cell.angle_beta   90.00
_cell.angle_gamma   90.00
#
_symmetry.space_group_name_H-M   'P 1'
#
loop_
_entity.id
_entity.type
_entity.pdbx_description
1 polymer ?
#
loop_
_entity_poly.entity_id
_entity_poly.type
_entity_poly.pdbx_seq_one_letter_code
_entity_poly.pdbx_strand_id
1 'polypeptide(L)'
;MGLLSEGSPLTWDETKALAQHVREHGIEQFINLFARLKDRQGDVLKWGDEVEYIIVRFDDKQRAVQVSLRAQEILAKLNEKEAADPQGVKSLWRPEYGAYMIEGTPGKPYGGLLAHFNVVEANMRYRRMEVASLLPENEVVMSITSFPRLGCPGFTFPFAMPTPDDESCAARSNFFPDEAIFPGHPRFKTLTRNIRQRRGEKVSINLPVYPDRDTETPVAGSIPSRPDHVHMDAMGFGMGCCCLQLTFQACNISEARTLYDQLTPMCPIMLALTAASPAYRGFLTDVDCRWNVISASVDCRTREERGELPLKNDRFRIYKSRYDSIDSYLSPAGEKYNDVPLVLDETLYKRLREGDIDHLLAQHIAHLFIRDSVSLFSEKVHQNDREDTDHFENIQSTNWQTMRFKPPPPNSPIGWRVEFRPCEAQLTDFENAAIVCFIVLLTRVILSYQLDFLIPISKVDENMQNSQKRGAVLTERFWFKKNITAIPPGEAQRTDGETQATKQEMPQNGTTEEAAGAGTDEYELMTIDQIINGKGTFPGLVPLINSYLGSMDVDADTHCTIQQYLKLIQKRASGELMTTATWIRQQVVSHPEYKNDSVISEGNCYDLLRKAKDIQDGVLPCPELLGNNINSKTTDNIPAAIEKHLTKRC
;
A
#
# COMPACT_ATOMS: atom_id res chain seq x y z
N MET A 1 -10.21 -5.17 9.77
CA MET A 1 -10.62 -3.89 9.14
C MET A 1 -11.58 -3.08 10.00
N GLY A 2 -11.69 -1.78 9.75
CA GLY A 2 -12.77 -0.96 10.31
C GLY A 2 -14.09 -1.31 9.62
N LEU A 3 -15.16 -1.53 10.38
CA LEU A 3 -16.50 -1.64 9.80
C LEU A 3 -16.84 -0.31 9.12
N LEU A 4 -17.43 -0.39 7.92
CA LEU A 4 -18.11 0.76 7.34
C LEU A 4 -19.32 1.08 8.23
N SER A 5 -19.26 2.20 8.94
CA SER A 5 -20.40 2.69 9.70
C SER A 5 -21.52 3.05 8.72
N GLU A 6 -22.73 2.54 8.95
CA GLU A 6 -23.91 2.96 8.20
C GLU A 6 -24.41 4.32 8.71
N GLY A 7 -24.95 5.15 7.81
CA GLY A 7 -25.48 6.46 8.15
C GLY A 7 -25.83 7.32 6.93
N SER A 8 -26.41 8.48 7.18
CA SER A 8 -26.83 9.43 6.14
C SER A 8 -25.66 10.36 5.80
N PRO A 9 -25.07 10.28 4.58
CA PRO A 9 -23.92 11.09 4.21
C PRO A 9 -24.29 12.56 4.11
N LEU A 10 -23.47 13.42 4.73
CA LEU A 10 -23.56 14.86 4.55
C LEU A 10 -23.04 15.29 3.17
N THR A 11 -23.60 16.37 2.65
CA THR A 11 -23.05 17.08 1.49
C THR A 11 -21.68 17.67 1.81
N TRP A 12 -20.94 18.11 0.78
CA TRP A 12 -19.66 18.79 1.00
C TRP A 12 -19.80 20.06 1.84
N ASP A 13 -20.80 20.90 1.57
CA ASP A 13 -20.98 22.16 2.31
C ASP A 13 -21.28 21.93 3.80
N GLU A 14 -22.13 20.95 4.11
CA GLU A 14 -22.41 20.52 5.48
C GLU A 14 -21.16 19.91 6.16
N THR A 15 -20.43 19.05 5.44
CA THR A 15 -19.19 18.44 5.94
C THR A 15 -18.13 19.50 6.22
N LYS A 16 -17.97 20.48 5.32
CA LYS A 16 -17.03 21.59 5.45
C LYS A 16 -17.37 22.48 6.64
N ALA A 17 -18.66 22.74 6.88
CA ALA A 17 -19.10 23.52 8.03
C ALA A 17 -18.73 22.86 9.38
N LEU A 18 -18.61 21.53 9.39
CA LEU A 18 -18.24 20.73 10.56
C LEU A 18 -16.74 20.37 10.61
N ALA A 19 -15.92 20.83 9.66
CA ALA A 19 -14.53 20.40 9.57
C ALA A 19 -13.71 20.69 10.84
N GLN A 20 -13.94 21.85 11.48
CA GLN A 20 -13.27 22.19 12.72
C GLN A 20 -13.75 21.35 13.91
N HIS A 21 -15.05 21.11 13.99
CA HIS A 21 -15.66 20.23 15.00
C HIS A 21 -15.06 18.82 14.93
N VAL A 22 -14.99 18.22 13.74
CA VAL A 22 -14.39 16.88 13.56
C VAL A 22 -12.92 16.86 13.99
N ARG A 23 -12.14 17.91 13.66
CA ARG A 23 -10.74 17.99 14.05
C ARG A 23 -10.56 18.07 15.56
N GLU A 24 -11.28 18.97 16.22
CA GLU A 24 -11.18 19.17 17.68
C GLU A 24 -11.59 17.91 18.44
N HIS A 25 -12.77 17.35 18.12
CA HIS A 25 -13.25 16.13 18.75
C HIS A 25 -12.38 14.91 18.43
N GLY A 26 -11.89 14.77 17.19
CA GLY A 26 -10.99 13.67 16.82
C GLY A 26 -9.65 13.70 17.59
N ILE A 27 -9.14 14.89 17.91
CA ILE A 27 -7.94 15.04 18.76
C ILE A 27 -8.24 14.62 20.21
N GLU A 28 -9.38 15.02 20.77
CA GLU A 28 -9.80 14.57 22.10
C GLU A 28 -9.98 13.05 22.18
N GLN A 29 -10.60 12.45 21.16
CA GLN A 29 -10.75 11.00 21.02
C GLN A 29 -9.40 10.28 21.05
N PHE A 30 -8.42 10.79 20.30
CA PHE A 30 -7.08 10.22 20.29
C PHE A 30 -6.38 10.36 21.64
N ILE A 31 -6.46 11.53 22.29
CA ILE A 31 -5.87 11.76 23.63
C ILE A 31 -6.45 10.78 24.65
N ASN A 32 -7.78 10.63 24.68
CA ASN A 32 -8.45 9.72 25.60
C ASN A 32 -8.07 8.26 25.34
N LEU A 33 -8.01 7.85 24.07
CA LEU A 33 -7.56 6.52 23.67
C LEU A 33 -6.11 6.26 24.08
N PHE A 34 -5.22 7.19 23.78
CA PHE A 34 -3.80 7.10 24.11
C PHE A 34 -3.58 6.99 25.62
N ALA A 35 -4.23 7.85 26.41
CA ALA A 35 -4.13 7.83 27.87
C ALA A 35 -4.52 6.48 28.47
N ARG A 36 -5.52 5.79 27.88
CA ARG A 36 -5.94 4.44 28.34
C ARG A 36 -4.96 3.34 27.97
N LEU A 37 -4.25 3.46 26.85
CA LEU A 37 -3.58 2.32 26.18
C LEU A 37 -2.08 2.50 25.96
N LYS A 38 -1.50 3.65 26.35
CA LYS A 38 -0.06 3.92 26.21
C LYS A 38 0.81 2.92 26.97
N ASP A 39 0.34 2.44 28.12
CA ASP A 39 1.05 1.49 28.98
C ASP A 39 0.72 0.02 28.67
N ARG A 40 -0.02 -0.24 27.58
CA ARG A 40 -0.35 -1.62 27.16
C ARG A 40 0.91 -2.35 26.71
N GLN A 41 1.10 -3.56 27.24
CA GLN A 41 2.28 -4.41 27.03
C GLN A 41 1.87 -5.87 26.87
N GLY A 42 2.75 -6.67 26.28
CA GLY A 42 2.60 -8.13 26.24
C GLY A 42 1.65 -8.65 25.17
N ASP A 43 1.28 -7.83 24.19
CA ASP A 43 0.57 -8.33 23.01
C ASP A 43 1.47 -9.29 22.22
N VAL A 44 0.85 -10.32 21.65
CA VAL A 44 1.55 -11.27 20.78
C VAL A 44 1.42 -10.86 19.32
N LEU A 45 2.37 -11.28 18.50
CA LEU A 45 2.28 -11.11 17.04
C LEU A 45 1.02 -11.80 16.52
N LYS A 46 0.11 -10.96 16.03
CA LYS A 46 -1.01 -11.34 15.19
C LYS A 46 -0.89 -10.58 13.90
N TRP A 47 -1.20 -11.20 12.79
CA TRP A 47 -1.05 -10.54 11.49
C TRP A 47 -2.05 -11.09 10.48
N GLY A 48 -2.29 -10.33 9.42
CA GLY A 48 -3.22 -10.71 8.37
C GLY A 48 -2.91 -9.95 7.10
N ASP A 49 -3.19 -10.59 5.98
CA ASP A 49 -3.16 -9.98 4.65
C ASP A 49 -4.55 -9.49 4.25
N GLU A 50 -4.60 -8.44 3.45
CA GLU A 50 -5.80 -7.96 2.76
C GLU A 50 -5.50 -8.01 1.25
N VAL A 51 -6.31 -8.78 0.51
CA VAL A 51 -6.18 -8.96 -0.94
C VAL A 51 -7.43 -8.41 -1.60
N GLU A 52 -7.23 -7.46 -2.50
CA GLU A 52 -8.28 -6.87 -3.32
C GLU A 52 -8.37 -7.63 -4.66
N TYR A 53 -9.59 -7.84 -5.15
CA TYR A 53 -9.87 -8.58 -6.38
C TYR A 53 -10.78 -7.79 -7.32
N ILE A 54 -10.59 -7.97 -8.62
CA ILE A 54 -11.49 -7.50 -9.69
C ILE A 54 -12.30 -8.69 -10.21
N ILE A 55 -13.62 -8.54 -10.27
CA ILE A 55 -14.50 -9.49 -10.95
C ILE A 55 -14.58 -9.09 -12.42
N VAL A 56 -14.17 -9.99 -13.31
CA VAL A 56 -14.20 -9.78 -14.76
C VAL A 56 -15.21 -10.71 -15.42
N ARG A 57 -15.80 -10.25 -16.53
CA ARG A 57 -16.67 -11.03 -17.41
C ARG A 57 -15.99 -11.18 -18.77
N PHE A 58 -15.88 -12.41 -19.25
CA PHE A 58 -15.45 -12.73 -20.61
C PHE A 58 -16.68 -12.83 -21.53
N ASP A 59 -16.59 -12.18 -22.70
CA ASP A 59 -17.53 -12.33 -23.80
C ASP A 59 -16.82 -12.96 -24.99
N ASP A 60 -16.86 -14.30 -25.07
CA ASP A 60 -16.12 -15.09 -26.05
C ASP A 60 -16.58 -14.84 -27.49
N LYS A 61 -17.85 -14.43 -27.65
CA LYS A 61 -18.42 -14.13 -28.97
C LYS A 61 -17.86 -12.83 -29.52
N GLN A 62 -17.71 -11.83 -28.66
CA GLN A 62 -17.18 -10.52 -29.05
C GLN A 62 -15.66 -10.41 -28.88
N ARG A 63 -15.02 -11.42 -28.26
CA ARG A 63 -13.62 -11.36 -27.81
C ARG A 63 -13.36 -10.08 -27.00
N ALA A 64 -14.27 -9.82 -26.06
CA ALA A 64 -14.22 -8.68 -25.17
C ALA A 64 -14.18 -9.14 -23.71
N VAL A 65 -13.55 -8.34 -22.86
CA VAL A 65 -13.50 -8.55 -21.41
C VAL A 65 -13.89 -7.26 -20.71
N GLN A 66 -14.72 -7.38 -19.68
CA GLN A 66 -15.34 -6.25 -18.98
C GLN A 66 -15.23 -6.46 -17.47
N VAL A 67 -15.24 -5.39 -16.68
CA VAL A 67 -15.41 -5.51 -15.23
C VAL A 67 -16.89 -5.76 -14.91
N SER A 68 -17.19 -6.74 -14.05
CA SER A 68 -18.56 -7.10 -13.69
C SER A 68 -19.01 -6.33 -12.45
N LEU A 69 -20.05 -5.50 -12.58
CA LEU A 69 -20.55 -4.60 -11.54
C LEU A 69 -21.40 -5.32 -10.46
N ARG A 70 -21.01 -6.55 -10.11
CA ARG A 70 -21.79 -7.47 -9.26
C ARG A 70 -21.28 -7.59 -7.83
N ALA A 71 -20.32 -6.75 -7.42
CA ALA A 71 -19.75 -6.83 -6.07
C ALA A 71 -20.82 -6.76 -4.97
N GLN A 72 -21.85 -5.91 -5.12
CA GLN A 72 -22.92 -5.80 -4.12
C GLN A 72 -23.69 -7.12 -3.94
N GLU A 73 -24.04 -7.78 -5.06
CA GLU A 73 -24.77 -9.05 -5.03
C GLU A 73 -23.92 -10.16 -4.41
N ILE A 74 -22.64 -10.23 -4.79
CA ILE A 74 -21.71 -11.27 -4.33
C ILE A 74 -21.39 -11.09 -2.85
N LEU A 75 -21.11 -9.87 -2.40
CA LEU A 75 -20.83 -9.57 -1.00
C LEU A 75 -22.02 -9.89 -0.09
N ALA A 76 -23.25 -9.64 -0.55
CA ALA A 76 -24.44 -10.00 0.20
C ALA A 76 -24.45 -11.50 0.54
N LYS A 77 -24.14 -12.37 -0.44
CA LYS A 77 -24.06 -13.82 -0.25
C LYS A 77 -22.86 -14.25 0.59
N LEU A 78 -21.69 -13.66 0.36
CA LEU A 78 -20.47 -13.98 1.12
C LEU A 78 -20.62 -13.66 2.61
N ASN A 79 -21.28 -12.54 2.93
CA ASN A 79 -21.48 -12.10 4.31
C ASN A 79 -22.54 -12.91 5.06
N GLU A 80 -23.35 -13.75 4.41
CA GLU A 80 -24.27 -14.67 5.09
C GLU A 80 -23.52 -15.64 6.02
N LYS A 81 -22.33 -16.12 5.60
CA LYS A 81 -21.52 -17.02 6.42
C LYS A 81 -21.00 -16.34 7.68
N GLU A 82 -20.50 -15.10 7.56
CA GLU A 82 -20.03 -14.31 8.70
C GLU A 82 -21.20 -13.95 9.63
N ALA A 83 -22.36 -13.59 9.08
CA ALA A 83 -23.54 -13.30 9.89
C ALA A 83 -24.03 -14.52 10.69
N ALA A 84 -23.93 -15.72 10.10
CA ALA A 84 -24.32 -16.96 10.75
C ALA A 84 -23.31 -17.46 11.79
N ASP A 85 -22.00 -17.33 11.52
CA ASP A 85 -20.93 -17.72 12.44
C ASP A 85 -19.76 -16.71 12.40
N PRO A 86 -19.87 -15.58 13.14
CA PRO A 86 -18.85 -14.52 13.13
C PRO A 86 -17.47 -14.96 13.61
N GLN A 87 -17.38 -16.10 14.31
CA GLN A 87 -16.15 -16.58 14.93
C GLN A 87 -15.55 -17.82 14.26
N GLY A 88 -16.29 -18.49 13.37
CA GLY A 88 -15.85 -19.73 12.70
C GLY A 88 -15.59 -19.61 11.21
N VAL A 89 -15.83 -18.44 10.60
CA VAL A 89 -15.51 -18.23 9.18
C VAL A 89 -14.01 -18.34 8.89
N LYS A 90 -13.69 -18.86 7.69
CA LYS A 90 -12.31 -18.97 7.18
C LYS A 90 -11.83 -17.70 6.48
N SER A 91 -12.76 -16.83 6.09
CA SER A 91 -12.56 -15.64 5.27
C SER A 91 -13.53 -14.56 5.71
N LEU A 92 -13.13 -13.30 5.61
CA LEU A 92 -13.99 -12.13 5.78
C LEU A 92 -13.95 -11.30 4.50
N TRP A 93 -15.11 -10.76 4.12
CA TRP A 93 -15.30 -10.06 2.85
C TRP A 93 -15.81 -8.65 3.06
N ARG A 94 -15.17 -7.66 2.43
CA ARG A 94 -15.57 -6.26 2.53
C ARG A 94 -15.71 -5.63 1.15
N PRO A 95 -16.59 -4.62 1.02
CA PRO A 95 -16.69 -3.85 -0.21
C PRO A 95 -15.47 -2.94 -0.37
N GLU A 96 -15.07 -2.77 -1.62
CA GLU A 96 -14.09 -1.76 -2.03
C GLU A 96 -14.73 -0.69 -2.93
N TYR A 97 -13.95 0.32 -3.33
CA TYR A 97 -14.47 1.46 -4.10
C TYR A 97 -15.20 1.04 -5.38
N GLY A 98 -14.66 0.09 -6.15
CA GLY A 98 -15.24 -0.35 -7.41
C GLY A 98 -16.47 -1.24 -7.21
N ALA A 99 -17.52 -1.03 -7.99
CA ALA A 99 -18.69 -1.95 -8.02
C ALA A 99 -18.35 -3.35 -8.58
N TYR A 100 -17.13 -3.51 -9.07
CA TYR A 100 -16.52 -4.74 -9.56
C TYR A 100 -15.41 -5.28 -8.64
N MET A 101 -15.21 -4.66 -7.48
CA MET A 101 -14.17 -5.03 -6.54
C MET A 101 -14.73 -5.67 -5.28
N ILE A 102 -13.98 -6.61 -4.73
CA ILE A 102 -14.19 -7.19 -3.42
C ILE A 102 -12.83 -7.34 -2.73
N GLU A 103 -12.81 -7.21 -1.41
CA GLU A 103 -11.61 -7.43 -0.61
C GLU A 103 -11.81 -8.62 0.32
N GLY A 104 -10.82 -9.52 0.33
CA GLY A 104 -10.81 -10.72 1.16
C GLY A 104 -9.68 -10.70 2.18
N THR A 105 -9.99 -11.09 3.41
CA THR A 105 -9.01 -11.28 4.51
C THR A 105 -9.19 -12.65 5.16
N PRO A 106 -8.18 -13.18 5.88
CA PRO A 106 -8.38 -14.40 6.64
C PRO A 106 -9.43 -14.20 7.73
N GLY A 107 -10.23 -15.24 7.99
CA GLY A 107 -11.30 -15.24 8.99
C GLY A 107 -10.85 -14.90 10.41
N LYS A 108 -9.59 -15.21 10.70
CA LYS A 108 -8.88 -14.85 11.93
C LYS A 108 -7.48 -14.39 11.56
N PRO A 109 -6.88 -13.46 12.32
CA PRO A 109 -5.48 -13.15 12.13
C PRO A 109 -4.62 -14.41 12.38
N TYR A 110 -3.59 -14.60 11.57
CA TYR A 110 -2.56 -15.60 11.80
C TYR A 110 -1.78 -15.29 13.09
N GLY A 111 -1.25 -16.32 13.73
CA GLY A 111 -0.41 -16.21 14.93
C GLY A 111 1.08 -16.09 14.65
N GLY A 112 1.87 -16.02 15.72
CA GLY A 112 3.33 -15.84 15.66
C GLY A 112 4.16 -17.12 15.42
N LEU A 113 3.55 -18.30 15.32
CA LEU A 113 4.31 -19.52 15.01
C LEU A 113 4.73 -19.55 13.55
N LEU A 114 5.94 -20.05 13.27
CA LEU A 114 6.43 -20.20 11.90
C LEU A 114 5.53 -21.10 11.04
N ALA A 115 4.86 -22.09 11.63
CA ALA A 115 3.89 -22.92 10.91
C ALA A 115 2.73 -22.13 10.27
N HIS A 116 2.43 -20.91 10.74
CA HIS A 116 1.43 -20.06 10.09
C HIS A 116 1.84 -19.60 8.68
N PHE A 117 3.14 -19.53 8.37
CA PHE A 117 3.60 -19.22 7.01
C PHE A 117 3.11 -20.27 5.99
N ASN A 118 2.83 -21.49 6.45
CA ASN A 118 2.39 -22.57 5.59
C ASN A 118 0.85 -22.61 5.38
N VAL A 119 0.07 -21.69 5.96
CA VAL A 119 -1.40 -21.64 5.76
C VAL A 119 -1.88 -20.43 4.95
N VAL A 120 -1.01 -19.44 4.70
CA VAL A 120 -1.37 -18.17 4.02
C VAL A 120 -1.89 -18.43 2.61
N GLU A 121 -1.13 -19.15 1.80
CA GLU A 121 -1.48 -19.43 0.40
C GLU A 121 -2.74 -20.31 0.31
N ALA A 122 -2.88 -21.31 1.18
CA ALA A 122 -4.10 -22.09 1.27
C ALA A 122 -5.33 -21.22 1.61
N ASN A 123 -5.19 -20.25 2.52
CA ASN A 123 -6.26 -19.31 2.84
C ASN A 123 -6.61 -18.36 1.67
N MET A 124 -5.61 -17.84 0.96
CA MET A 124 -5.82 -17.03 -0.25
C MET A 124 -6.53 -17.83 -1.35
N ARG A 125 -6.09 -19.08 -1.59
CA ARG A 125 -6.76 -20.00 -2.52
C ARG A 125 -8.19 -20.29 -2.11
N TYR A 126 -8.44 -20.53 -0.83
CA TYR A 126 -9.79 -20.72 -0.30
C TYR A 126 -10.68 -19.51 -0.59
N ARG A 127 -10.19 -18.29 -0.32
CA ARG A 127 -10.92 -17.03 -0.62
C ARG A 127 -11.28 -16.94 -2.11
N ARG A 128 -10.32 -17.19 -3.00
CA ARG A 128 -10.55 -17.19 -4.46
C ARG A 128 -11.62 -18.20 -4.88
N MET A 129 -11.52 -19.44 -4.40
CA MET A 129 -12.49 -20.51 -4.69
C MET A 129 -13.89 -20.20 -4.14
N GLU A 130 -13.96 -19.59 -2.96
CA GLU A 130 -15.23 -19.22 -2.35
C GLU A 130 -16.00 -18.21 -3.21
N VAL A 131 -15.32 -17.17 -3.70
CA VAL A 131 -15.93 -16.22 -4.64
C VAL A 131 -16.26 -16.91 -5.96
N ALA A 132 -15.32 -17.68 -6.52
CA ALA A 132 -15.52 -18.38 -7.80
C ALA A 132 -16.77 -19.29 -7.79
N SER A 133 -17.09 -19.90 -6.64
CA SER A 133 -18.29 -20.73 -6.48
C SER A 133 -19.62 -19.97 -6.65
N LEU A 134 -19.60 -18.63 -6.56
CA LEU A 134 -20.75 -17.75 -6.71
C LEU A 134 -20.84 -17.12 -8.11
N LEU A 135 -19.80 -17.27 -8.94
CA LEU A 135 -19.71 -16.67 -10.26
C LEU A 135 -20.25 -17.60 -11.35
N PRO A 136 -20.91 -17.07 -12.39
CA PRO A 136 -21.24 -17.81 -13.59
C PRO A 136 -19.96 -18.19 -14.36
N GLU A 137 -20.08 -19.16 -15.27
CA GLU A 137 -18.94 -19.73 -16.01
C GLU A 137 -18.11 -18.70 -16.80
N ASN A 138 -18.75 -17.61 -17.25
CA ASN A 138 -18.10 -16.55 -18.01
C ASN A 138 -17.58 -15.39 -17.13
N GLU A 139 -17.64 -15.50 -15.80
CA GLU A 139 -17.06 -14.53 -14.87
C GLU A 139 -15.96 -15.16 -14.02
N VAL A 140 -14.97 -14.35 -13.68
CA VAL A 140 -13.79 -14.78 -12.93
C VAL A 140 -13.39 -13.71 -11.94
N VAL A 141 -13.02 -14.13 -10.73
CA VAL A 141 -12.35 -13.26 -9.74
C VAL A 141 -10.85 -13.28 -9.99
N MET A 142 -10.24 -12.11 -10.17
CA MET A 142 -8.82 -11.97 -10.49
C MET A 142 -8.12 -11.02 -9.51
N SER A 143 -6.95 -11.42 -9.03
CA SER A 143 -6.07 -10.58 -8.21
C SER A 143 -5.13 -9.78 -9.10
N ILE A 144 -5.69 -8.86 -9.90
CA ILE A 144 -4.93 -7.97 -10.79
C ILE A 144 -4.93 -6.55 -10.24
N THR A 145 -3.78 -5.88 -10.26
CA THR A 145 -3.67 -4.50 -9.75
C THR A 145 -4.53 -3.51 -10.51
N SER A 146 -4.47 -3.51 -11.85
CA SER A 146 -5.28 -2.60 -12.66
C SER A 146 -5.94 -3.35 -13.81
N PHE A 147 -7.19 -2.99 -14.11
CA PHE A 147 -7.87 -3.47 -15.32
C PHE A 147 -7.38 -2.63 -16.52
N PRO A 148 -6.69 -3.21 -17.53
CA PRO A 148 -5.95 -2.43 -18.54
C PRO A 148 -6.77 -1.42 -19.34
N ARG A 149 -8.04 -1.76 -19.60
CA ARG A 149 -9.00 -0.95 -20.37
C ARG A 149 -10.04 -0.22 -19.50
N LEU A 150 -9.75 -0.01 -18.21
CA LEU A 150 -10.66 0.72 -17.31
C LEU A 150 -10.93 2.11 -17.86
N GLY A 151 -12.19 2.53 -18.00
CA GLY A 151 -12.55 3.82 -18.59
C GLY A 151 -12.54 3.88 -20.13
N CYS A 152 -12.27 2.77 -20.83
CA CYS A 152 -12.52 2.67 -22.28
C CYS A 152 -14.02 2.45 -22.56
N PRO A 153 -14.54 2.82 -23.74
CA PRO A 153 -15.92 2.48 -24.11
C PRO A 153 -16.20 0.98 -23.90
N GLY A 154 -17.32 0.67 -23.24
CA GLY A 154 -17.76 -0.71 -23.03
C GLY A 154 -17.04 -1.49 -21.93
N PHE A 155 -16.21 -0.85 -21.09
CA PHE A 155 -15.41 -1.58 -20.10
C PHE A 155 -16.22 -2.24 -18.96
N THR A 156 -17.49 -1.87 -18.75
CA THR A 156 -18.34 -2.41 -17.67
C THR A 156 -19.38 -3.40 -18.18
N PHE A 157 -19.73 -4.36 -17.32
CA PHE A 157 -20.91 -5.20 -17.47
C PHE A 157 -21.78 -5.15 -16.20
N PRO A 158 -23.07 -4.80 -16.29
CA PRO A 158 -23.76 -4.27 -17.47
C PRO A 158 -23.08 -3.01 -18.03
N PHE A 159 -23.33 -2.75 -19.31
CA PHE A 159 -22.81 -1.57 -19.99
C PHE A 159 -23.31 -0.29 -19.32
N ALA A 160 -22.39 0.62 -19.00
CA ALA A 160 -22.67 1.92 -18.41
C ALA A 160 -21.89 3.01 -19.17
N MET A 161 -22.49 4.19 -19.29
CA MET A 161 -21.91 5.33 -20.01
C MET A 161 -21.58 6.46 -19.04
N PRO A 162 -20.41 7.11 -19.17
CA PRO A 162 -20.10 8.31 -18.40
C PRO A 162 -21.03 9.46 -18.77
N THR A 163 -21.46 10.22 -17.77
CA THR A 163 -22.39 11.36 -17.88
C THR A 163 -21.78 12.62 -17.23
N PRO A 164 -20.73 13.23 -17.83
CA PRO A 164 -19.99 14.33 -17.21
C PRO A 164 -20.83 15.59 -16.95
N ASP A 165 -21.87 15.81 -17.77
CA ASP A 165 -22.74 16.99 -17.71
C ASP A 165 -23.88 16.85 -16.68
N ASP A 166 -24.11 15.65 -16.14
CA ASP A 166 -25.14 15.42 -15.12
C ASP A 166 -24.64 15.88 -13.74
N GLU A 167 -25.32 16.87 -13.16
CA GLU A 167 -24.97 17.43 -11.85
C GLU A 167 -25.19 16.47 -10.69
N SER A 168 -26.05 15.46 -10.87
CA SER A 168 -26.34 14.44 -9.85
C SER A 168 -25.21 13.40 -9.72
N CYS A 169 -24.37 13.25 -10.75
CA CYS A 169 -23.26 12.32 -10.75
C CYS A 169 -22.15 12.75 -9.78
N ALA A 170 -21.63 11.77 -9.04
CA ALA A 170 -20.54 11.95 -8.09
C ALA A 170 -19.24 12.29 -8.82
N ALA A 171 -18.82 11.47 -9.79
CA ALA A 171 -17.53 11.62 -10.47
C ALA A 171 -17.53 12.73 -11.53
N ARG A 172 -18.60 12.86 -12.31
CA ARG A 172 -18.68 13.73 -13.52
C ARG A 172 -17.51 13.50 -14.49
N SER A 173 -17.01 12.27 -14.52
CA SER A 173 -15.87 11.86 -15.35
C SER A 173 -16.25 11.78 -16.81
N ASN A 174 -15.28 12.05 -17.69
CA ASN A 174 -15.43 11.85 -19.13
C ASN A 174 -15.32 10.37 -19.54
N PHE A 175 -14.82 9.50 -18.65
CA PHE A 175 -14.41 8.13 -18.99
C PHE A 175 -15.00 7.08 -18.04
N PHE A 176 -15.23 7.44 -16.77
CA PHE A 176 -15.63 6.52 -15.70
C PHE A 176 -17.09 6.75 -15.27
N PRO A 177 -18.02 5.82 -15.55
CA PRO A 177 -19.42 5.93 -15.13
C PRO A 177 -19.59 5.77 -13.60
N ASP A 178 -20.59 6.44 -13.04
CA ASP A 178 -20.90 6.40 -11.61
C ASP A 178 -21.41 5.02 -11.15
N GLU A 179 -21.95 4.21 -12.08
CA GLU A 179 -22.34 2.82 -11.87
C GLU A 179 -21.15 1.92 -11.53
N ALA A 180 -19.94 2.30 -11.95
CA ALA A 180 -18.72 1.58 -11.62
C ALA A 180 -18.22 1.90 -10.19
N ILE A 181 -18.87 2.82 -9.47
CA ILE A 181 -18.64 3.09 -8.03
C ILE A 181 -19.56 2.18 -7.22
N PHE A 182 -19.02 1.50 -6.20
CA PHE A 182 -19.77 0.55 -5.40
C PHE A 182 -21.07 1.15 -4.85
N PRO A 183 -22.25 0.61 -5.25
CA PRO A 183 -23.54 1.19 -4.89
C PRO A 183 -24.03 0.76 -3.51
N GLY A 184 -23.50 -0.33 -2.96
CA GLY A 184 -23.99 -0.93 -1.71
C GLY A 184 -23.66 -0.14 -0.44
N HIS A 185 -22.85 0.92 -0.54
CA HIS A 185 -22.56 1.78 0.61
C HIS A 185 -22.38 3.25 0.20
N PRO A 186 -23.05 4.21 0.86
CA PRO A 186 -23.05 5.62 0.44
C PRO A 186 -21.67 6.29 0.49
N ARG A 187 -20.76 5.80 1.36
CA ARG A 187 -19.40 6.35 1.55
C ARG A 187 -18.67 6.60 0.23
N PHE A 188 -18.69 5.66 -0.71
CA PHE A 188 -17.82 5.74 -1.89
C PHE A 188 -18.26 6.87 -2.83
N LYS A 189 -19.55 6.97 -3.15
CA LYS A 189 -20.08 8.10 -3.95
C LYS A 189 -19.92 9.43 -3.24
N THR A 190 -20.10 9.47 -1.91
CA THR A 190 -19.88 10.68 -1.10
C THR A 190 -18.42 11.13 -1.14
N LEU A 191 -17.46 10.21 -0.98
CA LEU A 191 -16.03 10.51 -1.10
C LEU A 191 -15.69 11.09 -2.47
N THR A 192 -16.14 10.46 -3.55
CA THR A 192 -15.91 10.93 -4.92
C THR A 192 -16.43 12.35 -5.13
N ARG A 193 -17.69 12.60 -4.71
CA ARG A 193 -18.34 13.91 -4.84
C ARG A 193 -17.61 14.97 -4.00
N ASN A 194 -17.37 14.69 -2.72
CA ASN A 194 -16.82 15.65 -1.78
C ASN A 194 -15.36 15.98 -2.10
N ILE A 195 -14.55 15.01 -2.54
CA ILE A 195 -13.18 15.29 -3.01
C ILE A 195 -13.19 16.24 -4.21
N ARG A 196 -14.03 15.97 -5.23
CA ARG A 196 -14.17 16.85 -6.40
C ARG A 196 -14.65 18.24 -6.02
N GLN A 197 -15.68 18.34 -5.16
CA GLN A 197 -16.24 19.62 -4.73
C GLN A 197 -15.26 20.41 -3.86
N ARG A 198 -14.55 19.75 -2.94
CA ARG A 198 -13.46 20.37 -2.15
C ARG A 198 -12.36 20.91 -3.04
N ARG A 199 -11.90 20.10 -4.00
CA ARG A 199 -10.84 20.46 -4.95
C ARG A 199 -11.24 21.65 -5.83
N GLY A 200 -12.55 21.80 -6.09
CA GLY A 200 -13.11 22.81 -7.00
C GLY A 200 -13.02 22.41 -8.48
N GLU A 201 -12.50 21.22 -8.78
CA GLU A 201 -12.27 20.67 -10.11
C GLU A 201 -12.20 19.13 -10.00
N LYS A 202 -12.24 18.43 -11.14
CA LYS A 202 -11.96 17.00 -11.17
C LYS A 202 -10.52 16.72 -10.73
N VAL A 203 -10.29 15.55 -10.17
CA VAL A 203 -8.93 15.03 -10.03
C VAL A 203 -8.30 14.90 -11.42
N SER A 204 -6.97 15.04 -11.49
CA SER A 204 -6.25 15.02 -12.76
C SER A 204 -5.04 14.11 -12.63
N ILE A 205 -5.10 12.96 -13.28
CA ILE A 205 -4.06 11.94 -13.29
C ILE A 205 -3.48 11.91 -14.70
N ASN A 206 -2.16 12.06 -14.80
CA ASN A 206 -1.48 12.14 -16.09
C ASN A 206 -0.25 11.24 -16.03
N LEU A 207 -0.27 10.15 -16.80
CA LEU A 207 0.85 9.22 -16.91
C LEU A 207 1.52 9.35 -18.27
N PRO A 208 2.85 9.35 -18.37
CA PRO A 208 3.52 9.32 -19.66
C PRO A 208 3.07 8.06 -20.42
N VAL A 209 2.70 8.22 -21.70
CA VAL A 209 2.40 7.08 -22.55
C VAL A 209 3.69 6.30 -22.85
N TYR A 210 3.58 4.98 -23.01
CA TYR A 210 4.71 4.18 -23.47
C TYR A 210 5.18 4.70 -24.84
N PRO A 211 6.46 5.06 -25.01
CA PRO A 211 6.96 5.62 -26.27
C PRO A 211 7.34 4.49 -27.24
N ASP A 212 6.38 4.02 -28.03
CA ASP A 212 6.59 3.03 -29.09
C ASP A 212 6.71 3.71 -30.46
N ARG A 213 7.04 2.94 -31.52
CA ARG A 213 7.37 3.45 -32.85
C ARG A 213 6.27 4.33 -33.45
N ASP A 214 5.02 3.90 -33.29
CA ASP A 214 3.84 4.49 -33.93
C ASP A 214 2.89 5.13 -32.90
N THR A 215 3.37 5.44 -31.69
CA THR A 215 2.58 6.09 -30.64
C THR A 215 2.15 7.50 -31.07
N GLU A 216 0.84 7.74 -31.13
CA GLU A 216 0.28 9.02 -31.54
C GLU A 216 0.41 10.09 -30.44
N THR A 217 0.74 11.32 -30.86
CA THR A 217 0.72 12.52 -30.01
C THR A 217 -0.05 13.63 -30.73
N PRO A 218 -1.11 14.21 -30.12
CA PRO A 218 -1.56 13.99 -28.76
C PRO A 218 -2.24 12.62 -28.57
N VAL A 219 -1.97 11.98 -27.43
CA VAL A 219 -2.68 10.78 -26.98
C VAL A 219 -4.17 11.11 -26.87
N ALA A 220 -5.04 10.26 -27.40
CA ALA A 220 -6.48 10.53 -27.46
C ALA A 220 -7.07 10.88 -26.08
N GLY A 221 -7.65 12.06 -25.91
CA GLY A 221 -8.22 12.52 -24.62
C GLY A 221 -7.19 13.00 -23.58
N SER A 222 -5.93 13.18 -23.97
CA SER A 222 -4.92 13.91 -23.19
C SER A 222 -5.32 15.38 -22.98
N ILE A 223 -4.73 16.02 -21.96
CA ILE A 223 -4.87 17.46 -21.75
C ILE A 223 -3.87 18.24 -22.60
N PRO A 224 -4.20 19.46 -23.08
CA PRO A 224 -3.31 20.22 -23.98
C PRO A 224 -1.90 20.50 -23.42
N SER A 225 -1.76 20.61 -22.09
CA SER A 225 -0.48 20.84 -21.43
C SER A 225 0.40 19.60 -21.30
N ARG A 226 -0.15 18.41 -21.57
CA ARG A 226 0.53 17.10 -21.49
C ARG A 226 0.05 16.18 -22.62
N PRO A 227 0.31 16.51 -23.89
CA PRO A 227 -0.22 15.79 -25.04
C PRO A 227 0.31 14.35 -25.16
N ASP A 228 1.46 14.06 -24.57
CA ASP A 228 2.15 12.77 -24.50
C ASP A 228 1.74 11.93 -23.29
N HIS A 229 0.64 12.28 -22.61
CA HIS A 229 0.18 11.59 -21.41
C HIS A 229 -1.20 10.94 -21.59
N VAL A 230 -1.35 9.76 -21.00
CA VAL A 230 -2.65 9.14 -20.75
C VAL A 230 -3.32 9.90 -19.60
N HIS A 231 -4.39 10.62 -19.92
CA HIS A 231 -5.16 11.39 -18.95
C HIS A 231 -6.33 10.59 -18.37
N MET A 232 -6.53 10.70 -17.06
CA MET A 232 -7.63 10.11 -16.31
C MET A 232 -8.16 11.12 -15.28
N ASP A 233 -9.47 11.17 -15.07
CA ASP A 233 -10.15 12.29 -14.39
C ASP A 233 -11.12 11.87 -13.27
N ALA A 234 -10.98 10.65 -12.75
CA ALA A 234 -11.88 10.09 -11.74
C ALA A 234 -11.15 9.32 -10.64
N MET A 235 -11.72 9.33 -9.44
CA MET A 235 -11.25 8.55 -8.29
C MET A 235 -11.15 7.05 -8.60
N GLY A 236 -12.06 6.54 -9.44
CA GLY A 236 -12.09 5.13 -9.83
C GLY A 236 -10.89 4.65 -10.65
N PHE A 237 -10.10 5.54 -11.25
CA PHE A 237 -8.86 5.11 -11.92
C PHE A 237 -7.76 4.70 -10.93
N GLY A 238 -7.80 5.23 -9.70
CA GLY A 238 -6.84 4.89 -8.65
C GLY A 238 -7.43 3.95 -7.61
N MET A 239 -8.53 4.35 -6.96
CA MET A 239 -9.23 3.51 -5.97
C MET A 239 -9.95 2.30 -6.61
N GLY A 240 -10.09 2.27 -7.94
CA GLY A 240 -10.51 1.07 -8.67
C GLY A 240 -9.37 0.10 -9.01
N CYS A 241 -8.15 0.37 -8.54
CA CYS A 241 -7.03 -0.56 -8.59
C CYS A 241 -7.01 -1.43 -7.32
N CYS A 242 -6.46 -2.64 -7.44
CA CYS A 242 -6.24 -3.56 -6.34
C CYS A 242 -4.83 -3.43 -5.75
N CYS A 243 -4.67 -3.87 -4.50
CA CYS A 243 -3.39 -3.99 -3.85
C CYS A 243 -3.31 -5.18 -2.89
N LEU A 244 -2.10 -5.37 -2.36
CA LEU A 244 -1.81 -6.32 -1.30
C LEU A 244 -1.37 -5.54 -0.07
N GLN A 245 -2.15 -5.64 1.01
CA GLN A 245 -1.87 -4.96 2.27
C GLN A 245 -1.58 -5.97 3.36
N LEU A 246 -0.73 -5.59 4.31
CA LEU A 246 -0.40 -6.43 5.46
C LEU A 246 -0.55 -5.63 6.74
N THR A 247 -1.34 -6.13 7.68
CA THR A 247 -1.43 -5.56 9.03
C THR A 247 -0.81 -6.53 10.03
N PHE A 248 0.02 -6.01 10.94
CA PHE A 248 0.53 -6.80 12.06
C PHE A 248 0.41 -6.02 13.38
N GLN A 249 0.12 -6.76 14.44
CA GLN A 249 0.02 -6.31 15.81
C GLN A 249 1.39 -6.41 16.47
N ALA A 250 1.83 -5.30 17.05
CA ALA A 250 3.06 -5.21 17.82
C ALA A 250 2.80 -5.54 19.30
N CYS A 251 3.86 -5.82 20.06
CA CYS A 251 3.74 -6.14 21.48
C CYS A 251 3.30 -4.97 22.37
N ASN A 252 3.57 -3.74 21.92
CA ASN A 252 3.25 -2.48 22.55
C ASN A 252 3.40 -1.33 21.54
N ILE A 253 3.16 -0.09 21.98
CA ILE A 253 3.29 1.09 21.12
C ILE A 253 4.74 1.36 20.67
N SER A 254 5.74 1.07 21.50
CA SER A 254 7.16 1.29 21.16
C SER A 254 7.59 0.40 19.99
N GLU A 255 7.28 -0.90 20.05
CA GLU A 255 7.53 -1.82 18.94
C GLU A 255 6.73 -1.43 17.69
N ALA A 256 5.48 -0.97 17.84
CA ALA A 256 4.69 -0.48 16.71
C ALA A 256 5.38 0.72 16.01
N ARG A 257 5.87 1.71 16.78
CA ARG A 257 6.61 2.86 16.23
C ARG A 257 7.91 2.44 15.57
N THR A 258 8.66 1.52 16.19
CA THR A 258 9.89 0.96 15.61
C THR A 258 9.59 0.26 14.28
N LEU A 259 8.57 -0.60 14.20
CA LEU A 259 8.24 -1.30 12.96
C LEU A 259 7.69 -0.36 11.88
N TYR A 260 6.91 0.65 12.24
CA TYR A 260 6.47 1.70 11.32
C TYR A 260 7.67 2.36 10.65
N ASP A 261 8.66 2.75 11.45
CA ASP A 261 9.85 3.45 10.95
C ASP A 261 10.76 2.52 10.14
N GLN A 262 11.08 1.34 10.68
CA GLN A 262 12.05 0.43 10.06
C GLN A 262 11.55 -0.15 8.74
N LEU A 263 10.23 -0.27 8.53
CA LEU A 263 9.67 -0.74 7.26
C LEU A 263 9.42 0.37 6.24
N THR A 264 9.49 1.64 6.65
CA THR A 264 9.30 2.76 5.72
C THR A 264 10.29 2.73 4.55
N PRO A 265 11.61 2.56 4.76
CA PRO A 265 12.59 2.43 3.66
C PRO A 265 12.32 1.25 2.72
N MET A 266 11.62 0.21 3.20
CA MET A 266 11.23 -0.94 2.38
C MET A 266 10.03 -0.66 1.47
N CYS A 267 9.24 0.39 1.73
CA CYS A 267 8.06 0.70 0.93
C CYS A 267 8.35 0.89 -0.57
N PRO A 268 9.29 1.77 -0.98
CA PRO A 268 9.62 1.92 -2.40
C PRO A 268 10.29 0.70 -3.01
N ILE A 269 11.08 -0.05 -2.23
CA ILE A 269 11.72 -1.29 -2.69
C ILE A 269 10.67 -2.33 -3.07
N MET A 270 9.69 -2.52 -2.19
CA MET A 270 8.62 -3.49 -2.42
C MET A 270 7.63 -3.02 -3.48
N LEU A 271 7.38 -1.72 -3.61
CA LEU A 271 6.58 -1.19 -4.72
C LEU A 271 7.19 -1.56 -6.07
N ALA A 272 8.47 -1.28 -6.28
CA ALA A 272 9.18 -1.64 -7.51
C ALA A 272 9.29 -3.15 -7.73
N LEU A 273 9.61 -3.93 -6.69
CA LEU A 273 9.72 -5.40 -6.78
C LEU A 273 8.38 -6.05 -7.16
N THR A 274 7.26 -5.48 -6.72
CA THR A 274 5.91 -6.03 -6.94
C THR A 274 5.18 -5.43 -8.13
N ALA A 275 5.81 -4.51 -8.88
CA ALA A 275 5.20 -3.76 -9.98
C ALA A 275 4.27 -4.59 -10.88
N ALA A 276 2.99 -4.18 -11.01
CA ALA A 276 1.97 -4.96 -11.71
C ALA A 276 0.95 -4.13 -12.50
N SER A 277 1.16 -2.82 -12.70
CA SER A 277 0.21 -1.94 -13.40
C SER A 277 0.85 -1.09 -14.51
N PRO A 278 1.19 -1.67 -15.66
CA PRO A 278 1.84 -0.97 -16.77
C PRO A 278 0.85 -0.35 -17.77
N ALA A 279 -0.45 -0.47 -17.52
CA ALA A 279 -1.50 -0.18 -18.47
C ALA A 279 -2.69 0.54 -17.81
N TYR A 280 -3.15 1.62 -18.47
CA TYR A 280 -4.23 2.46 -17.99
C TYR A 280 -5.05 3.00 -19.17
N ARG A 281 -6.38 2.99 -19.02
CA ARG A 281 -7.34 3.55 -19.99
C ARG A 281 -7.11 3.07 -21.44
N GLY A 282 -6.69 1.80 -21.59
CA GLY A 282 -6.44 1.16 -22.88
C GLY A 282 -5.11 1.54 -23.53
N PHE A 283 -4.17 2.08 -22.76
CA PHE A 283 -2.82 2.40 -23.24
C PHE A 283 -1.77 1.73 -22.34
N LEU A 284 -0.65 1.31 -22.94
CA LEU A 284 0.58 1.09 -22.21
C LEU A 284 1.12 2.44 -21.72
N THR A 285 1.55 2.50 -20.46
CA THR A 285 2.15 3.69 -19.84
C THR A 285 3.64 3.46 -19.56
N ASP A 286 4.41 4.53 -19.46
CA ASP A 286 5.84 4.49 -19.14
C ASP A 286 6.14 4.45 -17.63
N VAL A 287 5.24 3.80 -16.90
CA VAL A 287 5.32 3.49 -15.46
C VAL A 287 4.81 2.07 -15.25
N ASP A 288 5.24 1.42 -14.16
CA ASP A 288 4.88 0.02 -13.86
C ASP A 288 4.04 -0.16 -12.59
N CYS A 289 3.80 0.92 -11.81
CA CYS A 289 3.19 0.86 -10.48
C CYS A 289 2.00 1.83 -10.35
N ARG A 290 1.04 1.51 -9.46
CA ARG A 290 -0.21 2.27 -9.33
C ARG A 290 -0.11 3.52 -8.47
N TRP A 291 0.97 3.67 -7.73
CA TRP A 291 0.98 4.52 -6.54
C TRP A 291 0.73 6.01 -6.86
N ASN A 292 1.25 6.52 -7.97
CA ASN A 292 1.01 7.91 -8.40
C ASN A 292 -0.41 8.09 -8.97
N VAL A 293 -1.00 7.03 -9.53
CA VAL A 293 -2.39 7.03 -10.01
C VAL A 293 -3.34 7.15 -8.83
N ILE A 294 -3.20 6.26 -7.84
CA ILE A 294 -4.07 6.28 -6.65
C ILE A 294 -3.86 7.54 -5.81
N SER A 295 -2.62 8.02 -5.68
CA SER A 295 -2.30 9.30 -5.03
C SER A 295 -3.07 10.48 -5.65
N ALA A 296 -3.02 10.61 -6.98
CA ALA A 296 -3.69 11.67 -7.70
C ALA A 296 -5.22 11.49 -7.75
N SER A 297 -5.73 10.26 -7.70
CA SER A 297 -7.16 9.94 -7.80
C SER A 297 -7.99 10.44 -6.62
N VAL A 298 -7.36 10.72 -5.48
CA VAL A 298 -8.01 11.25 -4.26
C VAL A 298 -7.36 12.55 -3.77
N ASP A 299 -6.57 13.21 -4.62
CA ASP A 299 -5.96 14.48 -4.28
C ASP A 299 -7.04 15.57 -4.24
N CYS A 300 -7.51 15.86 -3.03
CA CYS A 300 -8.53 16.87 -2.80
C CYS A 300 -7.97 18.29 -2.64
N ARG A 301 -6.65 18.49 -2.79
CA ARG A 301 -6.03 19.81 -2.54
C ARG A 301 -6.55 20.86 -3.50
N THR A 302 -6.87 22.05 -3.01
CA THR A 302 -7.23 23.19 -3.86
C THR A 302 -6.01 23.72 -4.62
N ARG A 303 -6.23 24.66 -5.55
CA ARG A 303 -5.15 25.38 -6.24
C ARG A 303 -4.27 26.20 -5.29
N GLU A 304 -4.83 26.74 -4.20
CA GLU A 304 -4.04 27.49 -3.19
C GLU A 304 -3.18 26.51 -2.36
N GLU A 305 -3.75 25.38 -1.93
CA GLU A 305 -3.03 24.35 -1.16
C GLU A 305 -1.87 23.74 -1.98
N ARG A 306 -2.06 23.53 -3.30
CA ARG A 306 -1.00 23.10 -4.22
C ARG A 306 0.01 24.20 -4.57
N GLY A 307 -0.27 25.43 -4.15
CA GLY A 307 0.60 26.57 -4.35
C GLY A 307 0.56 27.21 -5.75
N GLU A 308 -0.42 26.84 -6.58
CA GLU A 308 -0.68 27.45 -7.89
C GLU A 308 -1.27 28.86 -7.78
N LEU A 309 -1.97 29.14 -6.66
CA LEU A 309 -2.52 30.44 -6.31
C LEU A 309 -2.00 30.88 -4.92
N PRO A 310 -2.01 32.19 -4.60
CA PRO A 310 -1.73 32.67 -3.25
C PRO A 310 -2.76 32.15 -2.25
N LEU A 311 -2.33 31.83 -1.02
CA LEU A 311 -3.24 31.46 0.07
C LEU A 311 -4.09 32.68 0.47
N LYS A 312 -5.41 32.53 0.34
CA LYS A 312 -6.42 33.53 0.73
C LYS A 312 -7.59 32.89 1.47
N ASN A 313 -8.02 31.71 1.03
CA ASN A 313 -9.18 31.00 1.57
C ASN A 313 -8.75 29.73 2.32
N ASP A 314 -7.67 29.09 1.88
CA ASP A 314 -7.15 27.88 2.51
C ASP A 314 -6.15 28.18 3.63
N ARG A 315 -6.02 27.25 4.59
CA ARG A 315 -5.20 27.44 5.80
C ARG A 315 -3.72 27.17 5.57
N PHE A 316 -3.40 26.23 4.68
CA PHE A 316 -2.06 25.67 4.55
C PHE A 316 -1.64 25.47 3.10
N ARG A 317 -0.33 25.57 2.81
CA ARG A 317 0.24 24.93 1.61
C ARG A 317 0.51 23.48 1.96
N ILE A 318 0.09 22.55 1.11
CA ILE A 318 0.20 21.12 1.38
C ILE A 318 0.91 20.40 0.23
N TYR A 319 2.07 19.82 0.55
CA TYR A 319 3.02 19.33 -0.45
C TYR A 319 2.62 17.99 -1.08
N LYS A 320 2.00 17.09 -0.30
CA LYS A 320 1.57 15.77 -0.74
C LYS A 320 0.04 15.65 -0.81
N SER A 321 -0.44 14.74 -1.66
CA SER A 321 -1.85 14.30 -1.60
C SER A 321 -2.14 13.68 -0.23
N ARG A 322 -3.40 13.56 0.15
CA ARG A 322 -3.78 12.77 1.35
C ARG A 322 -3.51 11.28 1.18
N TYR A 323 -3.32 10.84 -0.05
CA TYR A 323 -2.78 9.53 -0.38
C TYR A 323 -1.35 9.73 -0.91
N ASP A 324 -0.33 9.37 -0.13
CA ASP A 324 1.08 9.51 -0.54
C ASP A 324 2.01 8.70 0.39
N SER A 325 3.31 8.68 0.12
CA SER A 325 4.36 8.29 1.07
C SER A 325 4.20 8.95 2.45
N ILE A 326 4.72 8.30 3.50
CA ILE A 326 4.71 8.89 4.85
C ILE A 326 5.44 10.24 4.91
N ASP A 327 5.12 11.04 5.92
CA ASP A 327 5.69 12.38 6.08
C ASP A 327 6.67 12.49 7.28
N SER A 328 6.66 11.53 8.20
CA SER A 328 7.53 11.53 9.39
C SER A 328 7.66 10.15 10.03
N TYR A 329 8.84 9.86 10.54
CA TYR A 329 9.12 8.79 11.48
C TYR A 329 8.56 9.10 12.87
N LEU A 330 8.17 8.04 13.56
CA LEU A 330 7.47 8.10 14.83
C LEU A 330 8.39 7.78 16.01
N SER A 331 9.46 7.01 15.86
CA SER A 331 10.34 6.61 16.97
C SER A 331 11.47 7.64 17.21
N PRO A 332 12.02 7.71 18.43
CA PRO A 332 13.16 8.59 18.72
C PRO A 332 14.37 8.36 17.80
N ALA A 333 14.60 7.13 17.35
CA ALA A 333 15.69 6.81 16.42
C ALA A 333 15.49 7.46 15.03
N GLY A 334 14.23 7.66 14.64
CA GLY A 334 13.81 8.27 13.38
C GLY A 334 13.87 9.80 13.35
N GLU A 335 13.90 10.47 14.50
CA GLU A 335 13.77 11.93 14.60
C GLU A 335 14.79 12.69 13.73
N LYS A 336 16.06 12.28 13.77
CA LYS A 336 17.13 12.91 12.96
C LYS A 336 16.96 12.73 11.45
N TYR A 337 16.08 11.83 11.02
CA TYR A 337 15.79 11.54 9.62
C TYR A 337 14.50 12.21 9.14
N ASN A 338 13.76 12.90 10.00
CA ASN A 338 12.62 13.74 9.63
C ASN A 338 13.12 15.06 9.03
N ASP A 339 13.66 15.01 7.81
CA ASP A 339 14.34 16.11 7.13
C ASP A 339 13.45 16.88 6.14
N VAL A 340 12.17 16.51 6.02
CA VAL A 340 11.19 17.20 5.19
C VAL A 340 10.32 18.14 6.04
N PRO A 341 9.91 19.32 5.52
CA PRO A 341 9.02 20.21 6.25
C PRO A 341 7.65 19.56 6.49
N LEU A 342 7.27 19.44 7.76
CA LEU A 342 5.96 18.91 8.18
C LEU A 342 5.00 20.07 8.41
N VAL A 343 3.90 20.11 7.65
CA VAL A 343 2.84 21.12 7.80
C VAL A 343 1.95 20.71 8.97
N LEU A 344 1.78 21.59 9.96
CA LEU A 344 1.09 21.27 11.21
C LEU A 344 0.08 22.35 11.59
N ASP A 345 -1.04 21.94 12.19
CA ASP A 345 -1.87 22.84 12.97
C ASP A 345 -1.28 22.96 14.38
N GLU A 346 -0.61 24.09 14.64
CA GLU A 346 0.07 24.36 15.92
C GLU A 346 -0.86 24.28 17.14
N THR A 347 -2.15 24.59 16.96
CA THR A 347 -3.12 24.52 18.07
C THR A 347 -3.42 23.06 18.42
N LEU A 348 -3.65 22.22 17.42
CA LEU A 348 -3.88 20.79 17.63
C LEU A 348 -2.62 20.09 18.14
N TYR A 349 -1.45 20.43 17.59
CA TYR A 349 -0.16 19.95 18.08
C TYR A 349 0.01 20.28 19.57
N LYS A 350 -0.18 21.54 19.98
CA LYS A 350 -0.10 21.93 21.39
C LYS A 350 -1.08 21.14 22.26
N ARG A 351 -2.32 20.97 21.81
CA ARG A 351 -3.34 20.22 22.55
C ARG A 351 -2.95 18.75 22.76
N LEU A 352 -2.37 18.10 21.74
CA LEU A 352 -1.84 16.74 21.85
C LEU A 352 -0.71 16.66 22.89
N ARG A 353 0.20 17.64 22.93
CA ARG A 353 1.28 17.70 23.92
C ARG A 353 0.75 17.89 25.35
N GLU A 354 -0.26 18.72 25.54
CA GLU A 354 -0.98 18.87 26.82
C GLU A 354 -1.69 17.57 27.25
N GLY A 355 -2.04 16.71 26.28
CA GLY A 355 -2.56 15.36 26.49
C GLY A 355 -1.51 14.28 26.78
N ASP A 356 -0.26 14.66 27.11
CA ASP A 356 0.85 13.75 27.44
C ASP A 356 1.29 12.82 26.29
N ILE A 357 1.03 13.22 25.04
CA ILE A 357 1.52 12.54 23.83
C ILE A 357 2.87 13.14 23.43
N ASP A 358 3.91 12.32 23.25
CA ASP A 358 5.27 12.78 22.90
C ASP A 358 5.34 13.59 21.59
N HIS A 359 6.42 14.35 21.39
CA HIS A 359 6.55 15.31 20.28
C HIS A 359 6.36 14.67 18.90
N LEU A 360 7.00 13.54 18.62
CA LEU A 360 6.99 12.91 17.30
C LEU A 360 5.60 12.38 16.96
N LEU A 361 4.96 11.70 17.91
CA LEU A 361 3.60 11.21 17.71
C LEU A 361 2.60 12.38 17.62
N ALA A 362 2.77 13.43 18.42
CA ALA A 362 1.93 14.62 18.35
C ALA A 362 2.08 15.35 17.00
N GLN A 363 3.29 15.46 16.46
CA GLN A 363 3.54 16.00 15.13
C GLN A 363 2.85 15.17 14.04
N HIS A 364 3.03 13.85 14.07
CA HIS A 364 2.38 12.96 13.12
C HIS A 364 0.86 13.12 13.12
N ILE A 365 0.22 13.07 14.29
CA ILE A 365 -1.24 13.21 14.38
C ILE A 365 -1.70 14.62 13.96
N ALA A 366 -1.02 15.68 14.40
CA ALA A 366 -1.36 17.04 13.98
C ALA A 366 -1.20 17.25 12.46
N HIS A 367 -0.23 16.58 11.83
CA HIS A 367 -0.06 16.60 10.38
C HIS A 367 -1.24 15.96 9.65
N LEU A 368 -1.70 14.78 10.08
CA LEU A 368 -2.86 14.13 9.49
C LEU A 368 -4.12 15.02 9.57
N PHE A 369 -4.23 15.80 10.64
CA PHE A 369 -5.34 16.70 10.93
C PHE A 369 -5.26 18.07 10.24
N ILE A 370 -4.28 18.32 9.36
CA ILE A 370 -4.35 19.46 8.44
C ILE A 370 -5.43 19.25 7.35
N ARG A 371 -5.87 18.00 7.17
CA ARG A 371 -6.88 17.64 6.18
C ARG A 371 -8.29 17.90 6.69
N ASP A 372 -9.20 18.20 5.77
CA ASP A 372 -10.63 18.16 6.07
C ASP A 372 -11.17 16.73 5.99
N SER A 373 -12.21 16.48 6.80
CA SER A 373 -13.10 15.34 6.60
C SER A 373 -13.74 15.44 5.21
N VAL A 374 -13.81 14.31 4.50
CA VAL A 374 -14.42 14.23 3.16
C VAL A 374 -15.60 13.26 3.11
N SER A 375 -15.94 12.64 4.24
CA SER A 375 -17.12 11.78 4.37
C SER A 375 -17.52 11.76 5.84
N LEU A 376 -18.65 12.38 6.17
CA LEU A 376 -19.22 12.42 7.51
C LEU A 376 -20.69 12.01 7.44
N PHE A 377 -21.15 11.25 8.44
CA PHE A 377 -22.54 10.85 8.58
C PHE A 377 -23.23 11.71 9.65
N SER A 378 -24.48 12.13 9.41
CA SER A 378 -25.22 13.00 10.31
C SER A 378 -25.36 12.40 11.72
N GLU A 379 -25.53 11.08 11.80
CA GLU A 379 -25.67 10.31 13.04
C GLU A 379 -24.36 10.25 13.84
N LYS A 380 -23.23 10.56 13.21
CA LYS A 380 -21.89 10.54 13.78
C LYS A 380 -21.33 11.94 14.06
N VAL A 381 -22.13 13.01 13.96
CA VAL A 381 -21.64 14.36 14.24
C VAL A 381 -21.33 14.55 15.73
N HIS A 382 -22.24 14.14 16.60
CA HIS A 382 -22.07 14.24 18.05
C HIS A 382 -21.78 12.86 18.63
N GLN A 383 -20.63 12.72 19.27
CA GLN A 383 -20.11 11.45 19.80
C GLN A 383 -19.59 11.67 21.22
N ASN A 384 -19.37 10.57 21.95
CA ASN A 384 -18.69 10.62 23.24
C ASN A 384 -17.18 10.44 23.03
N ASP A 385 -16.40 11.52 23.15
CA ASP A 385 -14.95 11.45 22.87
C ASP A 385 -14.16 10.55 23.82
N ARG A 386 -14.78 10.09 24.92
CA ARG A 386 -14.18 9.10 25.82
C ARG A 386 -14.43 7.67 25.39
N GLU A 387 -15.41 7.40 24.55
CA GLU A 387 -15.81 6.03 24.20
C GLU A 387 -15.63 5.75 22.71
N ASP A 388 -15.99 6.74 21.88
CA ASP A 388 -15.98 6.65 20.44
C ASP A 388 -14.65 7.15 19.86
N THR A 389 -14.35 6.72 18.63
CA THR A 389 -13.17 7.14 17.88
C THR A 389 -13.49 7.48 16.42
N ASP A 390 -14.77 7.61 16.04
CA ASP A 390 -15.13 7.77 14.64
C ASP A 390 -14.62 9.11 14.06
N HIS A 391 -14.54 10.20 14.83
CA HIS A 391 -13.96 11.47 14.33
C HIS A 391 -12.46 11.35 14.07
N PHE A 392 -11.74 10.67 14.97
CA PHE A 392 -10.33 10.34 14.73
C PHE A 392 -10.17 9.46 13.49
N GLU A 393 -10.92 8.37 13.41
CA GLU A 393 -10.89 7.43 12.28
C GLU A 393 -11.36 8.08 10.96
N ASN A 394 -12.19 9.12 11.02
CA ASN A 394 -12.60 9.88 9.85
C ASN A 394 -11.39 10.47 9.10
N ILE A 395 -10.50 11.11 9.86
CA ILE A 395 -9.27 11.71 9.33
C ILE A 395 -8.21 10.62 9.11
N GLN A 396 -8.02 9.71 10.05
CA GLN A 396 -6.99 8.68 9.96
C GLN A 396 -7.22 7.71 8.79
N SER A 397 -8.45 7.21 8.62
CA SER A 397 -8.77 6.26 7.54
C SER A 397 -8.72 6.89 6.15
N THR A 398 -8.77 8.22 6.06
CA THR A 398 -8.70 8.98 4.81
C THR A 398 -7.37 9.70 4.60
N ASN A 399 -6.37 9.44 5.45
CA ASN A 399 -4.97 9.65 5.12
C ASN A 399 -4.38 8.28 4.77
N TRP A 400 -4.07 8.07 3.49
CA TRP A 400 -3.67 6.78 2.95
C TRP A 400 -2.18 6.79 2.65
N GLN A 401 -1.38 6.40 3.64
CA GLN A 401 0.06 6.41 3.51
C GLN A 401 0.66 5.06 3.10
N THR A 402 1.95 5.01 2.75
CA THR A 402 2.69 3.74 2.51
C THR A 402 2.76 2.86 3.76
N MET A 403 2.93 3.49 4.92
CA MET A 403 2.76 2.86 6.23
C MET A 403 1.61 3.53 6.97
N ARG A 404 0.83 2.77 7.72
CA ARG A 404 -0.18 3.31 8.62
C ARG A 404 0.05 2.83 10.04
N PHE A 405 0.16 3.76 10.97
CA PHE A 405 0.13 3.49 12.40
C PHE A 405 -1.32 3.36 12.87
N LYS A 406 -1.72 2.23 13.44
CA LYS A 406 -3.12 1.91 13.74
C LYS A 406 -3.31 1.77 15.24
N PRO A 407 -3.91 2.79 15.91
CA PRO A 407 -4.29 2.66 17.30
C PRO A 407 -5.24 1.48 17.54
N PRO A 408 -5.28 0.94 18.77
CA PRO A 408 -6.28 -0.04 19.16
C PRO A 408 -7.71 0.46 18.92
N PRO A 409 -8.62 -0.33 18.34
CA PRO A 409 -10.03 0.04 18.28
C PRO A 409 -10.63 0.15 19.69
N PRO A 410 -11.64 1.02 19.90
CA PRO A 410 -12.31 1.12 21.19
C PRO A 410 -12.95 -0.23 21.56
N ASN A 411 -12.91 -0.58 22.85
CA ASN A 411 -13.54 -1.78 23.41
C ASN A 411 -13.15 -3.11 22.73
N SER A 412 -11.92 -3.21 22.23
CA SER A 412 -11.41 -4.39 21.52
C SER A 412 -10.18 -4.99 22.21
N PRO A 413 -9.97 -6.33 22.13
CA PRO A 413 -8.72 -6.95 22.57
C PRO A 413 -7.54 -6.68 21.61
N ILE A 414 -7.79 -6.04 20.46
CA ILE A 414 -6.76 -5.72 19.45
C ILE A 414 -5.81 -4.65 19.97
N GLY A 415 -4.50 -4.88 19.83
CA GLY A 415 -3.43 -3.99 20.27
C GLY A 415 -3.01 -2.93 19.25
N TRP A 416 -1.87 -2.31 19.52
CA TRP A 416 -1.21 -1.37 18.60
C TRP A 416 -0.75 -2.11 17.35
N ARG A 417 -1.09 -1.58 16.17
CA ARG A 417 -0.78 -2.22 14.90
C ARG A 417 -0.08 -1.25 13.97
N VAL A 418 0.58 -1.81 12.98
CA VAL A 418 1.01 -1.08 11.79
C VAL A 418 0.60 -1.84 10.56
N GLU A 419 0.45 -1.12 9.46
CA GLU A 419 -0.01 -1.66 8.18
C GLU A 419 0.96 -1.23 7.07
N PHE A 420 1.45 -2.21 6.32
CA PHE A 420 2.33 -2.07 5.16
C PHE A 420 1.47 -2.13 3.89
N ARG A 421 1.42 -1.03 3.13
CA ARG A 421 0.41 -0.78 2.09
C ARG A 421 0.90 -0.64 0.63
N PRO A 422 2.21 -0.56 0.30
CA PRO A 422 2.63 -0.19 -1.05
C PRO A 422 2.47 -1.33 -2.07
N CYS A 423 2.50 -2.60 -1.65
CA CYS A 423 2.57 -3.74 -2.57
C CYS A 423 1.40 -3.77 -3.57
N GLU A 424 1.73 -4.08 -4.81
CA GLU A 424 0.78 -4.32 -5.89
C GLU A 424 0.19 -5.74 -5.73
N ALA A 425 -1.07 -5.94 -6.12
CA ALA A 425 -1.66 -7.27 -6.16
C ALA A 425 -1.00 -8.12 -7.25
N GLN A 426 -0.73 -9.40 -6.97
CA GLN A 426 -0.12 -10.34 -7.91
C GLN A 426 -1.11 -11.35 -8.45
N LEU A 427 -0.81 -11.91 -9.61
CA LEU A 427 -1.73 -12.77 -10.35
C LEU A 427 -2.10 -14.05 -9.59
N THR A 428 -1.13 -14.69 -8.93
CA THR A 428 -1.35 -15.97 -8.23
C THR A 428 -1.36 -15.81 -6.71
N ASP A 429 -2.06 -16.74 -6.02
CA ASP A 429 -2.00 -16.85 -4.56
C ASP A 429 -0.59 -17.12 -4.05
N PHE A 430 0.23 -17.86 -4.82
CA PHE A 430 1.63 -18.14 -4.51
C PHE A 430 2.46 -16.85 -4.41
N GLU A 431 2.36 -15.96 -5.41
CA GLU A 431 3.10 -14.70 -5.41
C GLU A 431 2.67 -13.77 -4.26
N ASN A 432 1.36 -13.63 -4.05
CA ASN A 432 0.82 -12.81 -2.97
C ASN A 432 1.26 -13.35 -1.60
N ALA A 433 1.16 -14.66 -1.39
CA ALA A 433 1.63 -15.30 -0.16
C ALA A 433 3.15 -15.12 0.04
N ALA A 434 3.95 -15.22 -1.02
CA ALA A 434 5.39 -15.02 -0.95
C ALA A 434 5.77 -13.61 -0.46
N ILE A 435 5.11 -12.58 -1.02
CA ILE A 435 5.32 -11.18 -0.61
C ILE A 435 4.89 -10.97 0.84
N VAL A 436 3.73 -11.51 1.21
CA VAL A 436 3.19 -11.42 2.58
C VAL A 436 4.16 -12.04 3.58
N CYS A 437 4.58 -13.28 3.32
CA CYS A 437 5.49 -14.03 4.19
C CYS A 437 6.86 -13.34 4.30
N PHE A 438 7.37 -12.80 3.19
CA PHE A 438 8.65 -12.07 3.18
C PHE A 438 8.64 -10.87 4.14
N ILE A 439 7.60 -10.02 4.08
CA ILE A 439 7.52 -8.83 4.96
C ILE A 439 7.36 -9.22 6.42
N VAL A 440 6.52 -10.21 6.72
CA VAL A 440 6.33 -10.67 8.10
C VAL A 440 7.62 -11.28 8.66
N LEU A 441 8.33 -12.12 7.89
CA LEU A 441 9.65 -12.63 8.27
C LEU A 441 10.64 -11.48 8.47
N LEU A 442 10.66 -10.50 7.59
CA LEU A 442 11.52 -9.33 7.72
C LEU A 442 11.27 -8.57 9.03
N THR A 443 10.01 -8.42 9.46
CA THR A 443 9.71 -7.82 10.78
C THR A 443 10.35 -8.60 11.92
N ARG A 444 10.38 -9.94 11.83
CA ARG A 444 10.99 -10.80 12.86
C ARG A 444 12.51 -10.63 12.88
N VAL A 445 13.13 -10.56 11.70
CA VAL A 445 14.57 -10.34 11.58
C VAL A 445 14.95 -8.94 12.08
N ILE A 446 14.21 -7.90 11.72
CA ILE A 446 14.43 -6.52 12.20
C ILE A 446 14.46 -6.49 13.73
N LEU A 447 13.46 -7.10 14.39
CA LEU A 447 13.40 -7.09 15.85
C LEU A 447 14.46 -8.00 16.49
N SER A 448 14.70 -9.18 15.92
CA SER A 448 15.63 -10.17 16.50
C SER A 448 17.09 -9.74 16.38
N TYR A 449 17.46 -9.12 15.26
CA TYR A 449 18.82 -8.66 15.01
C TYR A 449 19.01 -7.17 15.25
N GLN A 450 17.96 -6.47 15.70
CA GLN A 450 17.95 -5.01 15.91
C GLN A 450 18.46 -4.27 14.68
N LEU A 451 17.92 -4.64 13.50
CA LEU A 451 18.33 -4.02 12.25
C LEU A 451 17.87 -2.57 12.19
N ASP A 452 18.70 -1.74 11.55
CA ASP A 452 18.42 -0.33 11.33
C ASP A 452 18.45 -0.02 9.83
N PHE A 453 17.30 0.34 9.26
CA PHE A 453 17.12 0.71 7.86
C PHE A 453 16.90 2.21 7.68
N LEU A 454 16.83 2.99 8.76
CA LEU A 454 16.39 4.38 8.72
C LEU A 454 17.30 5.24 7.83
N ILE A 455 16.66 5.98 6.94
CA ILE A 455 17.26 6.98 6.06
C ILE A 455 16.39 8.24 6.08
N PRO A 456 16.93 9.42 5.70
CA PRO A 456 16.14 10.65 5.61
C PRO A 456 14.86 10.47 4.78
N ILE A 457 13.73 11.05 5.24
CA ILE A 457 12.43 10.97 4.55
C ILE A 457 12.53 11.49 3.12
N SER A 458 13.32 12.55 2.88
CA SER A 458 13.57 13.06 1.52
C SER A 458 14.10 12.00 0.56
N LYS A 459 14.91 11.05 1.05
CA LYS A 459 15.44 9.93 0.26
C LYS A 459 14.42 8.82 0.08
N VAL A 460 13.54 8.60 1.06
CA VAL A 460 12.39 7.70 0.91
C VAL A 460 11.46 8.22 -0.18
N ASP A 461 11.19 9.53 -0.20
CA ASP A 461 10.35 10.18 -1.21
C ASP A 461 10.97 10.06 -2.62
N GLU A 462 12.28 10.28 -2.74
CA GLU A 462 13.00 10.06 -4.00
C GLU A 462 12.88 8.60 -4.46
N ASN A 463 13.10 7.65 -3.54
CA ASN A 463 12.94 6.22 -3.81
C ASN A 463 11.51 5.88 -4.25
N MET A 464 10.48 6.51 -3.66
CA MET A 464 9.08 6.30 -4.06
C MET A 464 8.85 6.78 -5.50
N GLN A 465 9.44 7.89 -5.92
CA GLN A 465 9.35 8.31 -7.33
C GLN A 465 10.14 7.38 -8.26
N ASN A 466 11.32 6.93 -7.86
CA ASN A 466 12.11 5.97 -8.64
C ASN A 466 11.38 4.63 -8.82
N SER A 467 10.64 4.18 -7.80
CA SER A 467 9.94 2.88 -7.81
C SER A 467 8.82 2.77 -8.85
N GLN A 468 8.33 3.89 -9.38
CA GLN A 468 7.25 3.94 -10.36
C GLN A 468 7.74 3.72 -11.79
N LYS A 469 9.01 4.06 -12.06
CA LYS A 469 9.55 4.09 -13.41
C LYS A 469 9.48 2.70 -14.03
N ARG A 470 9.27 2.66 -15.35
CA ARG A 470 9.27 1.41 -16.11
C ARG A 470 10.58 0.65 -15.90
N GLY A 471 10.50 -0.60 -15.45
CA GLY A 471 11.65 -1.46 -15.19
C GLY A 471 12.45 -1.13 -13.93
N ALA A 472 11.91 -0.30 -13.02
CA ALA A 472 12.64 0.22 -11.86
C ALA A 472 13.35 -0.84 -11.01
N VAL A 473 12.77 -2.04 -10.90
CA VAL A 473 13.39 -3.16 -10.17
C VAL A 473 14.79 -3.52 -10.67
N LEU A 474 15.07 -3.33 -11.97
CA LEU A 474 16.34 -3.69 -12.61
C LEU A 474 17.16 -2.47 -13.02
N THR A 475 16.53 -1.34 -13.36
CA THR A 475 17.21 -0.19 -13.96
C THR A 475 17.51 0.93 -12.97
N GLU A 476 16.73 1.04 -11.88
CA GLU A 476 16.88 2.12 -10.91
C GLU A 476 17.73 1.70 -9.71
N ARG A 477 18.19 2.71 -8.98
CA ARG A 477 18.90 2.55 -7.71
C ARG A 477 18.14 3.28 -6.62
N PHE A 478 18.22 2.73 -5.42
CA PHE A 478 17.48 3.19 -4.27
C PHE A 478 18.44 3.52 -3.14
N TRP A 479 18.21 4.64 -2.47
CA TRP A 479 18.92 4.98 -1.25
C TRP A 479 18.63 3.94 -0.20
N PHE A 480 19.69 3.33 0.34
CA PHE A 480 19.60 2.35 1.39
C PHE A 480 20.79 2.50 2.34
N LYS A 481 20.61 2.10 3.60
CA LYS A 481 21.63 2.22 4.62
C LYS A 481 22.77 1.21 4.36
N LYS A 482 24.03 1.66 4.45
CA LYS A 482 25.21 0.80 4.16
C LYS A 482 25.36 -0.30 5.21
N ASN A 483 25.25 0.07 6.48
CA ASN A 483 25.42 -0.83 7.63
C ASN A 483 24.10 -0.93 8.38
N ILE A 484 23.47 -2.10 8.31
CA ILE A 484 22.13 -2.33 8.87
C ILE A 484 22.13 -3.19 10.14
N THR A 485 23.24 -3.85 10.46
CA THR A 485 23.40 -4.56 11.73
C THR A 485 23.87 -3.56 12.77
N ALA A 486 23.16 -3.45 13.89
CA ALA A 486 23.60 -2.59 14.99
C ALA A 486 25.03 -2.97 15.40
N ILE A 487 25.93 -1.98 15.45
CA ILE A 487 27.15 -2.11 16.24
C ILE A 487 26.67 -2.08 17.70
N PRO A 488 26.97 -3.08 18.55
CA PRO A 488 26.59 -3.04 19.95
C PRO A 488 27.09 -1.73 20.59
N PRO A 489 26.33 -1.06 21.46
CA PRO A 489 26.83 0.07 22.23
C PRO A 489 27.96 -0.46 23.14
N GLY A 490 29.21 -0.32 22.69
CA GLY A 490 30.39 -0.86 23.35
C GLY A 490 31.62 -1.09 22.47
N GLU A 491 31.48 -1.14 21.13
CA GLU A 491 32.62 -1.42 20.23
C GLU A 491 33.21 -0.18 19.51
N ALA A 492 32.87 1.03 19.95
CA ALA A 492 33.59 2.24 19.56
C ALA A 492 34.72 2.55 20.56
N GLN A 493 35.66 1.61 20.78
CA GLN A 493 36.88 1.88 21.54
C GLN A 493 37.92 0.74 21.40
N ARG A 494 38.48 0.53 20.20
CA ARG A 494 39.82 -0.09 20.05
C ARG A 494 40.54 0.45 18.82
N THR A 495 41.14 1.62 18.97
CA THR A 495 42.32 2.01 18.19
C THR A 495 43.32 2.69 19.13
N ASP A 496 43.96 1.91 19.98
CA ASP A 496 45.24 2.28 20.56
C ASP A 496 46.34 1.73 19.65
N GLY A 497 46.91 2.62 18.84
CA GLY A 497 48.13 2.40 18.08
C GLY A 497 49.04 3.60 18.32
N GLU A 498 49.89 3.48 19.34
CA GLU A 498 50.91 4.43 19.72
C GLU A 498 51.84 4.77 18.54
N THR A 499 52.06 6.07 18.27
CA THR A 499 53.39 6.54 17.85
C THR A 499 53.61 8.00 18.25
N GLN A 500 54.86 8.28 18.59
CA GLN A 500 55.37 9.33 19.45
C GLN A 500 55.32 10.76 18.88
N ALA A 501 55.33 11.69 19.83
CA ALA A 501 55.37 13.14 19.66
C ALA A 501 56.67 13.67 19.04
N THR A 502 56.54 14.70 18.20
CA THR A 502 57.51 15.80 18.08
C THR A 502 56.76 17.13 17.90
N LYS A 503 57.11 18.10 18.73
CA LYS A 503 56.60 19.49 18.76
C LYS A 503 57.12 20.30 17.57
N GLN A 504 56.31 21.21 17.01
CA GLN A 504 56.67 22.63 16.87
C GLN A 504 55.54 23.52 16.27
N GLU A 505 55.23 24.58 17.03
CA GLU A 505 54.89 25.97 16.68
C GLU A 505 53.69 26.35 15.77
N MET A 506 52.84 27.24 16.32
CA MET A 506 51.90 28.12 15.59
C MET A 506 52.63 29.38 15.08
N PRO A 507 52.12 30.09 14.05
CA PRO A 507 51.21 31.20 14.34
C PRO A 507 50.00 31.36 13.38
N GLN A 508 49.08 32.20 13.82
CA GLN A 508 47.76 32.56 13.30
C GLN A 508 47.72 33.08 11.86
N ASN A 509 46.67 32.74 11.10
CA ASN A 509 45.72 33.71 10.53
C ASN A 509 44.50 33.01 9.92
N GLY A 510 43.33 33.62 10.12
CA GLY A 510 42.02 32.99 9.95
C GLY A 510 41.45 32.95 8.54
N THR A 511 40.50 32.04 8.40
CA THR A 511 39.25 32.16 7.63
C THR A 511 38.32 31.08 8.16
N THR A 512 37.14 31.48 8.61
CA THR A 512 36.04 30.59 8.99
C THR A 512 35.48 29.93 7.74
N GLU A 513 35.91 28.72 7.45
CA GLU A 513 35.19 27.73 6.64
C GLU A 513 35.31 26.37 7.32
N GLU A 514 34.32 25.51 7.07
CA GLU A 514 34.19 24.11 7.51
C GLU A 514 33.42 23.85 8.82
N ALA A 515 32.10 23.85 8.67
CA ALA A 515 31.21 22.91 9.35
C ALA A 515 30.12 22.44 8.38
N ALA A 516 30.52 21.77 7.29
CA ALA A 516 29.61 21.15 6.34
C ALA A 516 30.29 19.92 5.70
N GLY A 517 30.27 18.78 6.40
CA GLY A 517 30.92 17.57 5.89
C GLY A 517 30.79 16.36 6.81
N ALA A 518 29.57 15.94 7.16
CA ALA A 518 29.35 14.70 7.91
C ALA A 518 28.15 13.86 7.40
N GLY A 519 27.61 14.15 6.21
CA GLY A 519 26.30 13.63 5.78
C GLY A 519 26.28 12.59 4.65
N THR A 520 27.42 12.17 4.11
CA THR A 520 27.47 11.35 2.88
C THR A 520 27.85 9.88 3.08
N ASP A 521 28.19 9.45 4.30
CA ASP A 521 28.78 8.12 4.52
C ASP A 521 27.82 7.03 5.05
N GLU A 522 26.61 7.37 5.52
CA GLU A 522 25.69 6.39 6.17
C GLU A 522 24.84 5.56 5.19
N TYR A 523 24.51 6.12 4.02
CA TYR A 523 23.62 5.51 3.03
C TYR A 523 24.23 5.60 1.63
N GLU A 524 23.82 4.71 0.74
CA GLU A 524 24.26 4.67 -0.66
C GLU A 524 23.13 4.23 -1.59
N LEU A 525 23.30 4.45 -2.87
CA LEU A 525 22.40 3.93 -3.90
C LEU A 525 22.72 2.46 -4.18
N MET A 526 21.75 1.58 -3.95
CA MET A 526 21.82 0.14 -4.24
C MET A 526 20.76 -0.26 -5.25
N THR A 527 21.02 -1.28 -6.07
CA THR A 527 19.94 -1.94 -6.83
C THR A 527 19.08 -2.79 -5.91
N ILE A 528 17.85 -3.13 -6.33
CA ILE A 528 17.00 -4.03 -5.53
C ILE A 528 17.68 -5.40 -5.35
N ASP A 529 18.37 -5.91 -6.37
CA ASP A 529 19.19 -7.12 -6.26
C ASP A 529 20.20 -7.03 -5.10
N GLN A 530 20.93 -5.92 -5.00
CA GLN A 530 21.93 -5.72 -3.94
C GLN A 530 21.29 -5.66 -2.55
N ILE A 531 20.09 -5.07 -2.43
CA ILE A 531 19.35 -5.00 -1.16
C ILE A 531 18.82 -6.40 -0.79
N ILE A 532 18.21 -7.11 -1.73
CA ILE A 532 17.56 -8.39 -1.47
C ILE A 532 18.56 -9.54 -1.34
N ASN A 533 19.47 -9.68 -2.29
CA ASN A 533 20.42 -10.78 -2.40
C ASN A 533 21.80 -10.48 -1.81
N GLY A 534 22.13 -9.21 -1.61
CA GLY A 534 23.40 -8.78 -1.05
C GLY A 534 24.43 -8.37 -2.11
N LYS A 535 25.55 -7.88 -1.63
CA LYS A 535 26.78 -7.61 -2.40
C LYS A 535 27.98 -7.78 -1.47
N GLY A 536 29.21 -7.66 -1.99
CA GLY A 536 30.42 -7.90 -1.19
C GLY A 536 30.46 -7.22 0.19
N THR A 537 29.93 -6.00 0.32
CA THR A 537 29.90 -5.24 1.59
C THR A 537 28.55 -5.21 2.30
N PHE A 538 27.48 -5.75 1.71
CA PHE A 538 26.13 -5.69 2.27
C PHE A 538 25.53 -7.10 2.29
N PRO A 539 25.05 -7.59 3.44
CA PRO A 539 24.70 -9.01 3.60
C PRO A 539 23.54 -9.47 2.72
N GLY A 540 22.60 -8.59 2.37
CA GLY A 540 21.35 -8.94 1.70
C GLY A 540 20.25 -9.34 2.69
N LEU A 541 19.01 -8.94 2.41
CA LEU A 541 17.87 -9.24 3.29
C LEU A 541 17.48 -10.72 3.30
N VAL A 542 17.51 -11.40 2.15
CA VAL A 542 17.19 -12.83 2.08
C VAL A 542 18.26 -13.69 2.78
N PRO A 543 19.57 -13.43 2.61
CA PRO A 543 20.60 -14.08 3.44
C PRO A 543 20.40 -13.89 4.95
N LEU A 544 20.00 -12.69 5.41
CA LEU A 544 19.69 -12.45 6.82
C LEU A 544 18.46 -13.25 7.30
N ILE A 545 17.41 -13.33 6.48
CA ILE A 545 16.23 -14.17 6.77
C ILE A 545 16.61 -15.64 6.86
N ASN A 546 17.44 -16.15 5.93
CA ASN A 546 17.92 -17.53 5.98
C ASN A 546 18.74 -17.83 7.23
N SER A 547 19.59 -16.89 7.65
CA SER A 547 20.34 -16.98 8.91
C SER A 547 19.39 -17.07 10.11
N TYR A 548 18.36 -16.20 10.15
CA TYR A 548 17.33 -16.24 11.19
C TYR A 548 16.60 -17.58 11.22
N LEU A 549 16.13 -18.08 10.08
CA LEU A 549 15.45 -19.37 9.98
C LEU A 549 16.33 -20.53 10.42
N GLY A 550 17.63 -20.50 10.12
CA GLY A 550 18.59 -21.52 10.56
C GLY A 550 18.80 -21.58 12.09
N SER A 551 18.43 -20.52 12.81
CA SER A 551 18.47 -20.49 14.28
C SER A 551 17.14 -20.93 14.93
N MET A 552 16.08 -21.07 14.15
CA MET A 552 14.74 -21.40 14.62
C MET A 552 14.42 -22.89 14.40
N ASP A 553 13.54 -23.44 15.23
CA ASP A 553 12.98 -24.78 15.03
C ASP A 553 11.82 -24.70 14.03
N VAL A 554 12.11 -24.99 12.76
CA VAL A 554 11.15 -24.91 11.65
C VAL A 554 10.91 -26.32 11.10
N ASP A 555 9.65 -26.74 10.98
CA ASP A 555 9.33 -28.01 10.34
C ASP A 555 9.70 -27.99 8.85
N ALA A 556 9.98 -29.17 8.29
CA ALA A 556 10.51 -29.29 6.93
C ALA A 556 9.58 -28.75 5.84
N ASP A 557 8.26 -28.88 6.02
CA ASP A 557 7.28 -28.43 5.04
C ASP A 557 7.18 -26.89 5.06
N THR A 558 7.09 -26.29 6.25
CA THR A 558 7.14 -24.83 6.41
C THR A 558 8.45 -24.27 5.88
N HIS A 559 9.60 -24.89 6.18
CA HIS A 559 10.89 -24.45 5.66
C HIS A 559 10.93 -24.54 4.12
N CYS A 560 10.44 -25.64 3.54
CA CYS A 560 10.36 -25.80 2.08
C CYS A 560 9.51 -24.69 1.43
N THR A 561 8.32 -24.43 1.96
CA THR A 561 7.42 -23.37 1.50
C THR A 561 8.09 -22.00 1.56
N ILE A 562 8.67 -21.63 2.71
CA ILE A 562 9.37 -20.35 2.88
C ILE A 562 10.52 -20.22 1.86
N GLN A 563 11.30 -21.28 1.64
CA GLN A 563 12.39 -21.24 0.66
C GLN A 563 11.91 -21.02 -0.78
N GLN A 564 10.75 -21.55 -1.18
CA GLN A 564 10.19 -21.24 -2.51
C GLN A 564 9.74 -19.78 -2.60
N TYR A 565 9.11 -19.25 -1.56
CA TYR A 565 8.74 -17.84 -1.51
C TYR A 565 9.95 -16.92 -1.58
N LEU A 566 11.00 -17.19 -0.80
CA LEU A 566 12.23 -16.41 -0.85
C LEU A 566 12.87 -16.47 -2.24
N LYS A 567 12.92 -17.62 -2.89
CA LYS A 567 13.43 -17.74 -4.27
C LYS A 567 12.68 -16.86 -5.26
N LEU A 568 11.35 -16.74 -5.16
CA LEU A 568 10.59 -15.82 -6.01
C LEU A 568 11.09 -14.38 -5.85
N ILE A 569 11.22 -13.91 -4.59
CA ILE A 569 11.71 -12.57 -4.26
C ILE A 569 13.13 -12.36 -4.78
N GLN A 570 14.04 -13.31 -4.54
CA GLN A 570 15.43 -13.25 -4.99
C GLN A 570 15.54 -13.14 -6.51
N LYS A 571 14.79 -13.97 -7.24
CA LYS A 571 14.85 -14.05 -8.70
C LYS A 571 14.19 -12.87 -9.40
N ARG A 572 13.15 -12.28 -8.80
CA ARG A 572 12.61 -11.01 -9.27
C ARG A 572 13.59 -9.87 -9.07
N ALA A 573 14.23 -9.82 -7.90
CA ALA A 573 15.23 -8.80 -7.60
C ALA A 573 16.43 -8.85 -8.56
N SER A 574 16.89 -10.06 -8.94
CA SER A 574 18.01 -10.24 -9.86
C SER A 574 17.65 -10.12 -11.34
N GLY A 575 16.36 -10.10 -11.68
CA GLY A 575 15.85 -10.09 -13.06
C GLY A 575 15.83 -11.46 -13.75
N GLU A 576 16.08 -12.56 -13.03
CA GLU A 576 15.84 -13.91 -13.54
C GLU A 576 14.34 -14.18 -13.78
N LEU A 577 13.48 -13.57 -12.97
CA LEU A 577 12.03 -13.55 -13.14
C LEU A 577 11.51 -12.14 -13.39
N MET A 578 10.47 -12.04 -14.22
CA MET A 578 9.81 -10.78 -14.53
C MET A 578 8.94 -10.31 -13.38
N THR A 579 8.76 -8.99 -13.29
CA THR A 579 7.60 -8.42 -12.59
C THR A 579 6.33 -8.64 -13.42
N THR A 580 5.17 -8.66 -12.77
CA THR A 580 3.87 -8.77 -13.45
C THR A 580 3.67 -7.62 -14.46
N ALA A 581 4.17 -6.41 -14.16
CA ALA A 581 4.12 -5.29 -15.10
C ALA A 581 4.96 -5.54 -16.36
N THR A 582 6.18 -6.06 -16.21
CA THR A 582 7.03 -6.44 -17.36
C THR A 582 6.33 -7.52 -18.19
N TRP A 583 5.75 -8.53 -17.53
CA TRP A 583 5.02 -9.60 -18.19
C TRP A 583 3.81 -9.09 -18.97
N ILE A 584 2.93 -8.28 -18.36
CA ILE A 584 1.77 -7.68 -19.03
C ILE A 584 2.22 -6.90 -20.26
N ARG A 585 3.25 -6.05 -20.11
CA ARG A 585 3.78 -5.25 -21.22
C ARG A 585 4.25 -6.15 -22.36
N GLN A 586 5.00 -7.21 -22.07
CA GLN A 586 5.44 -8.18 -23.07
C GLN A 586 4.28 -8.89 -23.77
N GLN A 587 3.25 -9.29 -23.03
CA GLN A 587 2.05 -9.91 -23.62
C GLN A 587 1.33 -8.95 -24.57
N VAL A 588 1.20 -7.67 -24.18
CA VAL A 588 0.56 -6.66 -25.03
C VAL A 588 1.37 -6.42 -26.30
N VAL A 589 2.68 -6.16 -26.19
CA VAL A 589 3.50 -5.78 -27.35
C VAL A 589 3.78 -6.93 -28.31
N SER A 590 3.72 -8.18 -27.84
CA SER A 590 3.89 -9.37 -28.69
C SER A 590 2.58 -9.85 -29.34
N HIS A 591 1.45 -9.22 -29.00
CA HIS A 591 0.15 -9.62 -29.51
C HIS A 591 -0.03 -9.25 -31.00
N PRO A 592 -0.62 -10.13 -31.85
CA PRO A 592 -0.79 -9.84 -33.28
C PRO A 592 -1.62 -8.60 -33.62
N GLU A 593 -2.56 -8.21 -32.76
CA GLU A 593 -3.36 -6.98 -32.93
C GLU A 593 -2.64 -5.70 -32.48
N TYR A 594 -1.49 -5.81 -31.82
CA TYR A 594 -0.75 -4.64 -31.36
C TYR A 594 -0.04 -3.94 -32.52
N LYS A 595 -0.24 -2.62 -32.64
CA LYS A 595 0.21 -1.85 -33.79
C LYS A 595 1.48 -1.04 -33.54
N ASN A 596 2.17 -1.27 -32.42
CA ASN A 596 3.31 -0.44 -31.98
C ASN A 596 2.89 1.01 -31.69
N ASP A 597 1.63 1.23 -31.34
CA ASP A 597 1.00 2.53 -31.09
C ASP A 597 0.66 2.77 -29.61
N SER A 598 1.11 1.87 -28.73
CA SER A 598 0.81 1.85 -27.29
C SER A 598 -0.66 1.60 -26.94
N VAL A 599 -1.53 1.30 -27.93
CA VAL A 599 -2.95 1.05 -27.71
C VAL A 599 -3.19 -0.44 -27.44
N ILE A 600 -3.96 -0.73 -26.39
CA ILE A 600 -4.41 -2.07 -26.04
C ILE A 600 -5.82 -2.24 -26.61
N SER A 601 -5.99 -3.00 -27.71
CA SER A 601 -7.31 -3.31 -28.30
C SER A 601 -8.18 -4.19 -27.38
N GLU A 602 -9.47 -4.36 -27.71
CA GLU A 602 -10.35 -5.28 -26.98
C GLU A 602 -9.87 -6.73 -27.07
N GLY A 603 -9.50 -7.20 -28.27
CA GLY A 603 -8.97 -8.55 -28.49
C GLY A 603 -7.66 -8.79 -27.75
N ASN A 604 -6.73 -7.82 -27.77
CA ASN A 604 -5.48 -7.86 -27.01
C ASN A 604 -5.75 -7.98 -25.50
N CYS A 605 -6.63 -7.14 -24.95
CA CYS A 605 -7.01 -7.18 -23.53
C CYS A 605 -7.70 -8.51 -23.15
N TYR A 606 -8.58 -9.02 -24.00
CA TYR A 606 -9.25 -10.30 -23.82
C TYR A 606 -8.25 -11.46 -23.75
N ASP A 607 -7.35 -11.59 -24.73
CA ASP A 607 -6.35 -12.66 -24.77
C ASP A 607 -5.34 -12.53 -23.61
N LEU A 608 -4.94 -11.31 -23.24
CA LEU A 608 -4.12 -11.04 -22.06
C LEU A 608 -4.77 -11.57 -20.77
N LEU A 609 -6.03 -11.20 -20.51
CA LEU A 609 -6.72 -11.61 -19.29
C LEU A 609 -7.12 -13.09 -19.29
N ARG A 610 -7.37 -13.68 -20.47
CA ARG A 610 -7.51 -15.15 -20.61
C ARG A 610 -6.23 -15.86 -20.22
N LYS A 611 -5.08 -15.42 -20.74
CA LYS A 611 -3.78 -15.99 -20.37
C LYS A 611 -3.48 -15.82 -18.88
N ALA A 612 -3.78 -14.64 -18.33
CA ALA A 612 -3.60 -14.36 -16.91
C ALA A 612 -4.48 -15.27 -16.04
N LYS A 613 -5.75 -15.49 -16.42
CA LYS A 613 -6.63 -16.46 -15.77
C LYS A 613 -6.05 -17.86 -15.78
N ASP A 614 -5.56 -18.34 -16.94
CA ASP A 614 -5.03 -19.71 -17.04
C ASP A 614 -3.78 -19.90 -16.18
N ILE A 615 -2.95 -18.86 -16.01
CA ILE A 615 -1.81 -18.86 -15.08
C ILE A 615 -2.29 -18.88 -13.63
N GLN A 616 -3.24 -18.00 -13.29
CA GLN A 616 -3.84 -17.92 -11.96
C GLN A 616 -4.42 -19.27 -11.50
N ASP A 617 -5.09 -19.98 -12.40
CA ASP A 617 -5.74 -21.26 -12.13
C ASP A 617 -4.76 -22.45 -12.20
N GLY A 618 -3.49 -22.21 -12.53
CA GLY A 618 -2.45 -23.23 -12.67
C GLY A 618 -2.61 -24.13 -13.90
N VAL A 619 -3.45 -23.73 -14.87
CA VAL A 619 -3.66 -24.44 -16.14
C VAL A 619 -2.49 -24.19 -17.09
N LEU A 620 -2.00 -22.95 -17.16
CA LEU A 620 -0.87 -22.55 -17.98
C LEU A 620 0.36 -22.27 -17.10
N PRO A 621 1.46 -23.03 -17.22
CA PRO A 621 2.71 -22.65 -16.55
C PRO A 621 3.28 -21.37 -17.15
N CYS A 622 3.87 -20.52 -16.31
CA CYS A 622 4.54 -19.28 -16.72
C CYS A 622 5.92 -19.17 -16.04
N PRO A 623 6.93 -19.92 -16.51
CA PRO A 623 8.26 -19.95 -15.90
C PRO A 623 8.95 -18.59 -15.85
N GLU A 624 8.66 -17.69 -16.78
CA GLU A 624 9.21 -16.33 -16.82
C GLU A 624 8.70 -15.43 -15.70
N LEU A 625 7.51 -15.71 -15.15
CA LEU A 625 6.89 -14.94 -14.06
C LEU A 625 7.05 -15.62 -12.70
N LEU A 626 6.96 -16.96 -12.68
CA LEU A 626 6.84 -17.77 -11.47
C LEU A 626 8.03 -18.73 -11.23
N GLY A 627 8.86 -18.96 -12.25
CA GLY A 627 9.89 -19.99 -12.24
C GLY A 627 9.34 -21.42 -12.45
N ASN A 628 10.25 -22.40 -12.44
CA ASN A 628 9.92 -23.80 -12.77
C ASN A 628 9.29 -24.59 -11.62
N ASN A 629 9.26 -24.06 -10.39
CA ASN A 629 8.76 -24.78 -9.23
C ASN A 629 7.99 -23.84 -8.29
N ILE A 630 6.67 -23.90 -8.38
CA ILE A 630 5.73 -23.15 -7.52
C ILE A 630 5.08 -24.04 -6.46
N ASN A 631 5.52 -25.30 -6.32
CA ASN A 631 4.88 -26.24 -5.41
C ASN A 631 5.30 -25.95 -3.97
N SER A 632 4.53 -25.08 -3.31
CA SER A 632 4.56 -24.95 -1.86
C SER A 632 4.00 -26.22 -1.18
N LYS A 633 4.31 -26.39 0.10
CA LYS A 633 3.71 -27.42 0.96
C LYS A 633 2.56 -26.87 1.80
N THR A 634 1.90 -25.82 1.30
CA THR A 634 0.83 -25.14 2.02
C THR A 634 -0.34 -26.08 2.32
N THR A 635 -0.94 -25.93 3.50
CA THR A 635 -2.08 -26.73 3.94
C THR A 635 -3.13 -25.85 4.60
N ASP A 636 -4.36 -26.34 4.66
CA ASP A 636 -5.49 -25.58 5.22
C ASP A 636 -5.37 -25.32 6.73
N ASN A 637 -4.60 -26.14 7.45
CA ASN A 637 -4.52 -26.09 8.90
C ASN A 637 -3.09 -26.33 9.37
N ILE A 638 -2.74 -25.73 10.50
CA ILE A 638 -1.50 -26.07 11.21
C ILE A 638 -1.64 -27.50 11.76
N PRO A 639 -0.62 -28.38 11.61
CA PRO A 639 -0.66 -29.71 12.18
C PRO A 639 -0.93 -29.70 13.69
N ALA A 640 -1.91 -30.49 14.15
CA ALA A 640 -2.33 -30.55 15.56
C ALA A 640 -1.19 -30.93 16.53
N ALA A 641 -0.14 -31.60 16.05
CA ALA A 641 1.06 -31.89 16.82
C ALA A 641 1.84 -30.63 17.22
N ILE A 642 1.83 -29.60 16.36
CA ILE A 642 2.48 -28.30 16.60
C ILE A 642 1.59 -27.42 17.50
N GLU A 643 0.26 -27.52 17.35
CA GLU A 643 -0.72 -26.77 18.14
C GLU A 643 -0.68 -27.14 19.64
N LYS A 644 -0.41 -28.42 19.97
CA LYS A 644 -0.30 -28.91 21.36
C LYS A 644 0.88 -28.32 22.15
N HIS A 645 1.91 -27.77 21.51
CA HIS A 645 3.01 -27.10 22.21
C HIS A 645 2.63 -25.72 22.77
N LEU A 646 1.51 -25.14 22.33
CA LEU A 646 1.02 -23.84 22.79
C LEU A 646 0.28 -23.91 24.14
N THR A 647 -0.48 -24.97 24.42
CA THR A 647 -1.30 -25.06 25.65
C THR A 647 -0.50 -25.32 26.93
N LYS A 648 0.80 -25.62 26.83
CA LYS A 648 1.67 -25.90 27.99
C LYS A 648 2.60 -24.74 28.38
N ARG A 649 2.61 -23.63 27.64
CA ARG A 649 3.38 -22.42 27.96
C ARG A 649 2.56 -21.17 27.68
N CYS A 650 1.51 -20.96 28.48
CA CYS A 650 0.98 -19.63 28.77
C CYS A 650 1.13 -19.39 30.27
#